data_AF-A0A916I749-F1
#
_entry.id   AF-A0A916I749-F1
#
_cell.length_a   1.000
_cell.length_b   1.000
_cell.length_c   1.000
_cell.angle_alpha   90.00
_cell.angle_beta   90.00
_cell.angle_gamma   90.00
#
_symmetry.space_group_name_H-M   'P 1'
#
loop_
_entity.id
_entity.type
_entity.pdbx_description
1 polymer ?
#
loop_
_entity_poly.entity_id
_entity_poly.type
_entity_poly.pdbx_seq_one_letter_code
_entity_poly.pdbx_strand_id
1 'polypeptide(L)'
;TAIDKKLAVLTTDSDGNYRVTVPVSDHYIVQVNPLERQRLDGFLFPDSFTDTWRRVARGDSAELTINLTVQPAGVLYLEGYGTGGQYYYLHHYPDPRAFALFPVDTPPVHTSVQALNHQLPVFPVATGSGEVPAILVPAQTGEAYTLWLGWMVPEIGTVMLEMDNGGEGFAPPADTVQRVNVVYEITRTELRKAHQKYTSRLAAGYVFTPAVGEWLDQGDQFFQEAKTLFEAGNRSRVAVSAYRALTPIIKAKEAMALEIAQQDILKFRLVPITIRVVGPDQQPLAGIQVDYRQLHHDFLLSAGAPLDGTWGGTSHKTSYKIGNYVKTIDMVRQAGFENLVAEHCQWGQVQPTADKAHFEYRGNMLLRRLQEDGFRTSCNGIWFTPFHPQVYPSFLNGMSYEQIKTASVNYVTNVVRRYGRGIQAWGVVNEPNFANAYNFTPEQMLELIRATVEAGKAANPESQMQVILGAPGLSWGELQPDKTSSPIGSISSYDYLRQMLDYGIKADAIGLQLYYGVVLMPLDLGTLSDLLDVYGADFDVPFYIEEMEYPSLESYPGLRTPSSYLVWHGGHTDATQAEYATALYTLLFSKPYVIGANWLMGSDLPAYLSESFRIGDGWIEQDGETLRPMAFALHDLFASWTTTGRGKTDAEGRLQFMGYAGNYEITLTGDGDGIYQQSAHFDQTEESEIILQFDERQVKADNRSAAQATLDKAEEALKWADSWGKTAGKVDAQMFFEKANTAFRGEDYQRALELGKLAVESVSIKVDGQPEDWAGIDPIYTAPRPYMAGTDNNRLRRAFSTIDDSYFYLMLEFDGTAPQMDYLFTLRLGSYSKGYRDRWSYAIHTTAMGLESLFLNEYDDTHFDTLKVLNPRSTLDVIYDQVVEFRIPLSSLEGEHKILIENYRETRYPEWIFTESITLGSVERRD
;
A
#
# COMPACT_ATOMS: atom_id res chain seq x y z
N THR A 1 -22.60 -14.52 -17.01
CA THR A 1 -23.08 -13.30 -16.33
C THR A 1 -23.86 -12.49 -17.34
N ALA A 2 -25.11 -12.17 -17.01
CA ALA A 2 -26.10 -11.62 -17.92
C ALA A 2 -26.04 -10.09 -17.89
N ILE A 3 -25.16 -9.45 -18.65
CA ILE A 3 -25.03 -7.99 -18.67
C ILE A 3 -24.73 -7.55 -20.13
N ASP A 4 -25.43 -6.50 -20.58
CA ASP A 4 -25.39 -5.85 -21.91
C ASP A 4 -26.14 -6.47 -23.08
N LYS A 5 -27.39 -6.88 -22.83
CA LYS A 5 -28.35 -7.02 -23.93
C LYS A 5 -28.89 -5.62 -24.30
N LYS A 6 -28.40 -5.03 -25.40
CA LYS A 6 -29.07 -3.89 -26.05
C LYS A 6 -30.55 -4.23 -26.20
N LEU A 7 -31.41 -3.54 -25.45
CA LEU A 7 -32.84 -3.87 -25.41
C LEU A 7 -33.53 -3.49 -26.73
N ALA A 8 -33.07 -2.41 -27.36
CA ALA A 8 -33.44 -1.96 -28.69
C ALA A 8 -32.38 -1.02 -29.28
N VAL A 9 -32.33 -0.92 -30.61
CA VAL A 9 -31.60 0.11 -31.36
C VAL A 9 -32.55 0.63 -32.43
N LEU A 10 -32.85 1.92 -32.40
CA LEU A 10 -33.90 2.54 -33.21
C LEU A 10 -33.41 3.89 -33.73
N THR A 11 -34.02 4.35 -34.82
CA THR A 11 -33.85 5.71 -35.35
C THR A 11 -35.09 6.52 -35.00
N THR A 12 -34.91 7.79 -34.64
CA THR A 12 -36.01 8.72 -34.40
C THR A 12 -36.78 9.02 -35.68
N ASP A 13 -38.05 9.38 -35.56
CA ASP A 13 -38.81 9.98 -36.66
C ASP A 13 -38.36 11.43 -36.93
N SER A 14 -39.00 12.08 -37.90
CA SER A 14 -38.68 13.46 -38.30
C SER A 14 -38.92 14.51 -37.21
N ASP A 15 -39.72 14.17 -36.19
CA ASP A 15 -40.01 15.03 -35.05
C ASP A 15 -39.10 14.71 -33.85
N GLY A 16 -38.11 13.83 -34.03
CA GLY A 16 -37.16 13.41 -32.99
C GLY A 16 -37.72 12.36 -32.03
N ASN A 17 -38.89 11.78 -32.31
CA ASN A 17 -39.55 10.85 -31.39
C ASN A 17 -39.23 9.39 -31.74
N TYR A 18 -39.26 8.52 -30.73
CA TYR A 18 -39.34 7.08 -30.92
C TYR A 18 -40.18 6.46 -29.80
N ARG A 19 -40.74 5.27 -30.07
CA ARG A 19 -41.46 4.49 -29.06
C ARG A 19 -41.02 3.04 -29.15
N VAL A 20 -40.78 2.42 -28.00
CA VAL A 20 -40.31 1.04 -27.92
C VAL A 20 -40.89 0.34 -26.70
N THR A 21 -41.21 -0.94 -26.86
CA THR A 21 -41.53 -1.83 -25.74
C THR A 21 -40.29 -2.65 -25.41
N VAL A 22 -39.82 -2.56 -24.18
CA VAL A 22 -38.65 -3.30 -23.68
C VAL A 22 -39.06 -4.20 -22.51
N PRO A 23 -38.28 -5.24 -22.18
CA PRO A 23 -38.49 -6.01 -20.96
C PRO A 23 -38.53 -5.11 -19.71
N VAL A 24 -39.33 -5.51 -18.73
CA VAL A 24 -39.41 -4.79 -17.44
C VAL A 24 -38.06 -4.86 -16.73
N SER A 25 -37.58 -3.70 -16.31
CA SER A 25 -36.35 -3.50 -15.54
C SER A 25 -36.57 -2.39 -14.51
N ASP A 26 -35.81 -2.37 -13.41
CA ASP A 26 -35.92 -1.32 -12.39
C ASP A 26 -35.37 0.03 -12.87
N HIS A 27 -34.47 -0.01 -13.86
CA HIS A 27 -33.92 1.16 -14.51
C HIS A 27 -33.59 0.87 -15.97
N TYR A 28 -33.46 1.95 -16.73
CA TYR A 28 -33.07 1.95 -18.14
C TYR A 28 -31.97 2.97 -18.37
N ILE A 29 -31.05 2.67 -19.28
CA ILE A 29 -30.11 3.64 -19.84
C ILE A 29 -30.60 3.96 -21.25
N VAL A 30 -30.84 5.24 -21.51
CA VAL A 30 -31.16 5.74 -22.85
C VAL A 30 -29.99 6.55 -23.35
N GLN A 31 -29.45 6.14 -24.50
CA GLN A 31 -28.35 6.82 -25.18
C GLN A 31 -28.84 7.26 -26.57
N VAL A 32 -28.50 8.50 -26.95
CA VAL A 32 -28.80 9.08 -28.25
C VAL A 32 -27.46 9.40 -28.90
N ASN A 33 -27.20 8.71 -30.01
CA ASN A 33 -26.01 8.90 -30.82
C ASN A 33 -26.45 9.46 -32.18
N PRO A 34 -26.01 10.68 -32.55
CA PRO A 34 -26.28 11.26 -33.86
C PRO A 34 -25.73 10.34 -34.97
N LEU A 35 -26.57 10.01 -35.96
CA LEU A 35 -26.25 9.02 -37.00
C LEU A 35 -25.69 9.65 -38.28
N GLU A 36 -25.87 10.96 -38.47
CA GLU A 36 -25.44 11.62 -39.70
C GLU A 36 -23.93 11.86 -39.69
N ARG A 37 -23.32 11.83 -40.87
CA ARG A 37 -21.90 12.18 -41.03
C ARG A 37 -21.80 13.37 -41.94
N GLN A 38 -21.12 14.41 -41.48
CA GLN A 38 -20.84 15.55 -42.34
C GLN A 38 -19.67 15.22 -43.28
N ARG A 39 -19.80 15.62 -44.55
CA ARG A 39 -18.74 15.48 -45.54
C ARG A 39 -18.02 16.81 -45.70
N LEU A 40 -16.77 16.85 -45.28
CA LEU A 40 -15.91 18.03 -45.38
C LEU A 40 -14.57 17.62 -46.03
N ASP A 41 -14.09 18.42 -46.99
CA ASP A 41 -12.85 18.17 -47.76
C ASP A 41 -12.72 16.75 -48.35
N GLY A 42 -13.84 16.10 -48.68
CA GLY A 42 -13.86 14.74 -49.21
C GLY A 42 -13.80 13.62 -48.17
N PHE A 43 -13.63 13.94 -46.88
CA PHE A 43 -13.66 13.01 -45.76
C PHE A 43 -15.02 13.02 -45.06
N LEU A 44 -15.33 11.94 -44.34
CA LEU A 44 -16.53 11.81 -43.52
C LEU A 44 -16.14 12.01 -42.06
N PHE A 45 -16.66 13.06 -41.45
CA PHE A 45 -16.46 13.40 -40.05
C PHE A 45 -17.67 12.94 -39.21
N PRO A 46 -17.51 12.79 -37.89
CA PRO A 46 -18.65 12.62 -36.99
C PRO A 46 -19.64 13.78 -37.11
N ASP A 47 -20.90 13.52 -36.74
CA ASP A 47 -22.00 14.49 -36.78
C ASP A 47 -21.67 15.75 -35.98
N SER A 48 -22.33 16.85 -36.28
CA SER A 48 -22.16 18.13 -35.59
C SER A 48 -22.93 18.20 -34.28
N PHE A 49 -23.07 17.07 -33.60
CA PHE A 49 -23.76 16.96 -32.33
C PHE A 49 -23.00 16.00 -31.41
N THR A 50 -22.93 16.32 -30.12
CA THR A 50 -22.39 15.40 -29.12
C THR A 50 -23.32 14.22 -28.92
N ASP A 51 -22.76 13.09 -28.51
CA ASP A 51 -23.57 12.02 -27.91
C ASP A 51 -24.23 12.54 -26.62
N THR A 52 -25.33 11.91 -26.21
CA THR A 52 -25.92 12.16 -24.88
C THR A 52 -26.57 10.90 -24.36
N TRP A 53 -26.68 10.81 -23.04
CA TRP A 53 -27.32 9.69 -22.40
C TRP A 53 -27.99 10.11 -21.10
N ARG A 54 -28.88 9.24 -20.60
CA ARG A 54 -29.47 9.38 -19.29
C ARG A 54 -29.85 8.03 -18.74
N ARG A 55 -29.54 7.82 -17.46
CA ARG A 55 -30.14 6.75 -16.66
C ARG A 55 -31.49 7.19 -16.11
N VAL A 56 -32.49 6.32 -16.20
CA VAL A 56 -33.86 6.61 -15.78
C VAL A 56 -34.37 5.45 -14.93
N ALA A 57 -34.83 5.75 -13.72
CA ALA A 57 -35.51 4.78 -12.86
C ALA A 57 -36.93 4.53 -13.35
N ARG A 58 -37.39 3.28 -13.36
CA ARG A 58 -38.76 2.94 -13.77
C ARG A 58 -39.79 3.32 -12.71
N GLY A 59 -39.47 3.07 -11.43
CA GLY A 59 -40.46 3.07 -10.36
C GLY A 59 -41.60 2.08 -10.66
N ASP A 60 -42.84 2.46 -10.37
CA ASP A 60 -44.02 1.63 -10.67
C ASP A 60 -44.63 1.88 -12.06
N SER A 61 -44.01 2.74 -12.87
CA SER A 61 -44.55 3.14 -14.17
C SER A 61 -44.44 2.02 -15.20
N ALA A 62 -45.50 1.85 -16.01
CA ALA A 62 -45.52 0.94 -17.17
C ALA A 62 -45.08 1.63 -18.47
N GLU A 63 -45.08 2.97 -18.50
CA GLU A 63 -44.59 3.80 -19.60
C GLU A 63 -43.68 4.88 -19.04
N LEU A 64 -42.54 5.12 -19.71
CA LEU A 64 -41.58 6.18 -19.36
C LEU A 64 -41.43 7.11 -20.56
N THR A 65 -41.52 8.42 -20.33
CA THR A 65 -41.20 9.45 -21.33
C THR A 65 -39.89 10.11 -20.94
N ILE A 66 -38.91 10.06 -21.84
CA ILE A 66 -37.55 10.51 -21.58
C ILE A 66 -37.19 11.54 -22.64
N ASN A 67 -36.98 12.77 -22.21
CA ASN A 67 -36.51 13.85 -23.08
C ASN A 67 -34.99 13.97 -22.93
N LEU A 68 -34.30 13.96 -24.06
CA LEU A 68 -32.86 14.14 -24.19
C LEU A 68 -32.61 15.25 -25.21
N THR A 69 -31.58 16.06 -24.96
CA THR A 69 -31.16 17.13 -25.86
C THR A 69 -29.70 16.89 -26.22
N VAL A 70 -29.44 16.68 -27.50
CA VAL A 70 -28.07 16.64 -28.05
C VAL A 70 -27.57 18.07 -28.25
N GLN A 71 -26.30 18.31 -27.91
CA GLN A 71 -25.69 19.64 -28.07
C GLN A 71 -25.02 19.73 -29.43
N PRO A 72 -25.12 20.86 -30.16
CA PRO A 72 -24.30 21.09 -31.34
C PRO A 72 -22.81 20.98 -30.99
N ALA A 73 -22.01 20.50 -31.92
CA ALA A 73 -20.59 20.26 -31.76
C ALA A 73 -19.81 20.70 -33.02
N GLY A 74 -18.61 21.21 -32.79
CA GLY A 74 -17.57 21.30 -33.81
C GLY A 74 -16.61 20.13 -33.69
N VAL A 75 -15.72 19.97 -34.67
CA VAL A 75 -14.77 18.86 -34.74
C VAL A 75 -13.33 19.36 -34.66
N LEU A 76 -12.53 18.80 -33.76
CA LEU A 76 -11.07 18.90 -33.81
C LEU A 76 -10.51 17.75 -34.63
N TYR A 77 -9.83 18.05 -35.74
CA TYR A 77 -9.10 17.07 -36.54
C TYR A 77 -7.62 17.10 -36.17
N LEU A 78 -7.12 15.99 -35.62
CA LEU A 78 -5.81 15.93 -34.97
C LEU A 78 -4.73 15.46 -35.95
N GLU A 79 -3.94 16.40 -36.48
CA GLU A 79 -2.80 16.13 -37.35
C GLU A 79 -1.56 15.80 -36.50
N GLY A 80 -1.26 14.51 -36.39
CA GLY A 80 -0.11 14.00 -35.65
C GLY A 80 1.10 13.81 -36.55
N TYR A 81 2.29 14.04 -36.02
CA TYR A 81 3.55 13.81 -36.72
C TYR A 81 4.57 13.22 -35.76
N GLY A 82 5.37 12.26 -36.22
CA GLY A 82 6.46 11.70 -35.43
C GLY A 82 7.72 12.56 -35.42
N THR A 83 8.74 12.09 -34.70
CA THR A 83 10.01 12.81 -34.46
C THR A 83 10.79 13.12 -35.74
N GLY A 84 10.59 12.36 -36.82
CA GLY A 84 11.17 12.60 -38.15
C GLY A 84 10.28 13.43 -39.08
N GLY A 85 9.14 13.93 -38.60
CA GLY A 85 8.15 14.68 -39.39
C GLY A 85 7.22 13.80 -40.23
N GLN A 86 7.25 12.48 -40.07
CA GLN A 86 6.32 11.56 -40.73
C GLN A 86 4.90 11.75 -40.19
N TYR A 87 3.89 11.72 -41.07
CA TYR A 87 2.48 11.86 -40.68
C TYR A 87 2.01 10.63 -39.90
N TYR A 88 1.27 10.86 -38.81
CA TYR A 88 0.71 9.81 -37.97
C TYR A 88 -0.78 9.61 -38.23
N TYR A 89 -1.13 8.35 -38.42
CA TYR A 89 -2.50 7.84 -38.34
C TYR A 89 -2.84 7.39 -36.91
N LEU A 90 -4.12 7.18 -36.63
CA LEU A 90 -4.68 6.82 -35.32
C LEU A 90 -3.91 5.71 -34.59
N HIS A 91 -3.46 4.66 -35.30
CA HIS A 91 -2.71 3.55 -34.70
C HIS A 91 -1.30 3.92 -34.20
N HIS A 92 -0.80 5.11 -34.50
CA HIS A 92 0.45 5.64 -33.95
C HIS A 92 0.26 6.43 -32.65
N TYR A 93 -0.97 6.86 -32.34
CA TYR A 93 -1.24 7.60 -31.12
C TYR A 93 -1.21 6.64 -29.92
N PRO A 94 -0.48 6.97 -28.84
CA PRO A 94 -0.48 6.17 -27.63
C PRO A 94 -1.87 6.19 -26.99
N ASP A 95 -2.46 5.00 -26.86
CA ASP A 95 -3.79 4.75 -26.29
C ASP A 95 -4.85 5.86 -26.52
N PRO A 96 -5.47 5.92 -27.72
CA PRO A 96 -6.51 6.91 -28.04
C PRO A 96 -7.72 6.89 -27.10
N ARG A 97 -7.86 5.88 -26.23
CA ARG A 97 -8.94 5.80 -25.24
C ARG A 97 -8.71 6.72 -24.04
N ALA A 98 -7.49 7.22 -23.85
CA ALA A 98 -7.12 8.12 -22.75
C ALA A 98 -7.32 9.61 -23.09
N PHE A 99 -7.96 9.94 -24.21
CA PHE A 99 -8.13 11.34 -24.63
C PHE A 99 -9.31 11.96 -23.89
N ALA A 100 -9.09 13.12 -23.27
CA ALA A 100 -10.06 13.76 -22.41
C ALA A 100 -10.15 15.26 -22.67
N LEU A 101 -11.39 15.76 -22.85
CA LEU A 101 -11.69 17.18 -22.97
C LEU A 101 -12.17 17.72 -21.62
N PHE A 102 -11.67 18.90 -21.27
CA PHE A 102 -12.11 19.67 -20.12
C PHE A 102 -12.36 21.11 -20.53
N PRO A 103 -13.33 21.83 -19.94
CA PRO A 103 -13.39 23.29 -20.07
C PRO A 103 -12.07 23.93 -19.60
N VAL A 104 -11.66 25.06 -20.19
CA VAL A 104 -10.34 25.69 -19.92
C VAL A 104 -10.07 25.97 -18.43
N ASP A 105 -11.10 26.33 -17.67
CA ASP A 105 -10.99 26.64 -16.23
C ASP A 105 -11.31 25.44 -15.33
N THR A 106 -11.43 24.24 -15.89
CA THR A 106 -11.74 23.01 -15.17
C THR A 106 -10.48 22.15 -15.05
N PRO A 107 -9.96 21.93 -13.83
CA PRO A 107 -8.79 21.09 -13.66
C PRO A 107 -9.07 19.64 -14.12
N PRO A 108 -8.04 18.90 -14.61
CA PRO A 108 -8.22 17.57 -15.20
C PRO A 108 -8.40 16.44 -14.15
N VAL A 109 -9.02 16.78 -13.02
CA VAL A 109 -9.47 15.86 -11.95
C VAL A 109 -10.98 15.62 -12.01
N HIS A 110 -11.72 16.49 -12.70
CA HIS A 110 -13.16 16.36 -12.92
C HIS A 110 -13.48 15.28 -13.93
N THR A 111 -14.76 14.93 -14.03
CA THR A 111 -15.25 14.04 -15.09
C THR A 111 -15.15 14.74 -16.45
N SER A 112 -14.48 14.11 -17.42
CA SER A 112 -14.29 14.66 -18.76
C SER A 112 -15.61 14.86 -19.52
N VAL A 113 -15.61 15.79 -20.48
CA VAL A 113 -16.78 16.07 -21.33
C VAL A 113 -17.26 14.83 -22.07
N GLN A 114 -16.33 14.00 -22.57
CA GLN A 114 -16.69 12.76 -23.25
C GLN A 114 -17.39 11.78 -22.30
N ALA A 115 -16.88 11.64 -21.07
CA ALA A 115 -17.47 10.76 -20.08
C ALA A 115 -18.87 11.22 -19.66
N LEU A 116 -19.05 12.52 -19.39
CA LEU A 116 -20.37 13.10 -19.07
C LEU A 116 -21.41 12.82 -20.16
N ASN A 117 -20.98 12.88 -21.42
CA ASN A 117 -21.84 12.70 -22.58
C ASN A 117 -21.98 11.23 -23.05
N HIS A 118 -21.29 10.27 -22.44
CA HIS A 118 -21.11 8.91 -22.98
C HIS A 118 -20.63 8.92 -24.45
N GLN A 119 -19.80 9.89 -24.77
CA GLN A 119 -19.23 10.08 -26.10
C GLN A 119 -17.95 9.26 -26.26
N LEU A 120 -17.66 8.82 -27.48
CA LEU A 120 -16.36 8.23 -27.77
C LEU A 120 -15.23 9.25 -27.50
N PRO A 121 -14.10 8.80 -26.89
CA PRO A 121 -12.92 9.64 -26.70
C PRO A 121 -12.40 10.21 -28.02
N VAL A 122 -12.44 9.37 -29.08
CA VAL A 122 -11.93 9.66 -30.42
C VAL A 122 -12.85 9.06 -31.48
N PHE A 123 -13.09 9.81 -32.55
CA PHE A 123 -13.75 9.38 -33.77
C PHE A 123 -12.72 9.15 -34.88
N PRO A 124 -12.60 7.93 -35.45
CA PRO A 124 -11.71 7.67 -36.57
C PRO A 124 -12.24 8.28 -37.87
N VAL A 125 -11.47 9.19 -38.47
CA VAL A 125 -11.75 9.76 -39.79
C VAL A 125 -10.95 9.01 -40.84
N ALA A 126 -11.64 8.27 -41.71
CA ALA A 126 -11.01 7.51 -42.78
C ALA A 126 -10.46 8.45 -43.88
N THR A 127 -9.14 8.52 -43.98
CA THR A 127 -8.43 9.09 -45.13
C THR A 127 -7.97 7.92 -46.00
N GLY A 128 -7.89 8.03 -47.32
CA GLY A 128 -7.56 6.87 -48.19
C GLY A 128 -6.25 6.13 -47.88
N SER A 129 -5.43 6.66 -46.96
CA SER A 129 -4.16 6.09 -46.49
C SER A 129 -4.19 5.57 -45.04
N GLY A 130 -5.27 5.82 -44.28
CA GLY A 130 -5.41 5.41 -42.87
C GLY A 130 -6.43 6.26 -42.11
N GLU A 131 -6.68 5.93 -40.85
CA GLU A 131 -7.60 6.68 -39.98
C GLU A 131 -6.86 7.79 -39.24
N VAL A 132 -7.49 8.95 -39.07
CA VAL A 132 -6.95 10.08 -38.30
C VAL A 132 -7.90 10.38 -37.14
N PRO A 133 -7.39 10.63 -35.92
CA PRO A 133 -8.26 10.96 -34.79
C PRO A 133 -8.97 12.29 -35.00
N ALA A 134 -10.26 12.30 -34.68
CA ALA A 134 -11.06 13.50 -34.53
C ALA A 134 -11.81 13.49 -33.21
N ILE A 135 -12.04 14.67 -32.63
CA ILE A 135 -12.74 14.84 -31.35
C ILE A 135 -13.94 15.74 -31.57
N LEU A 136 -15.10 15.35 -31.06
CA LEU A 136 -16.26 16.25 -30.99
C LEU A 136 -16.12 17.16 -29.78
N VAL A 137 -16.19 18.47 -30.02
CA VAL A 137 -16.14 19.51 -29.00
C VAL A 137 -17.50 20.20 -28.98
N PRO A 138 -18.18 20.28 -27.82
CA PRO A 138 -19.45 20.99 -27.73
C PRO A 138 -19.31 22.44 -28.21
N ALA A 139 -20.19 22.89 -29.08
CA ALA A 139 -20.20 24.25 -29.63
C ALA A 139 -21.07 25.17 -28.75
N GLN A 140 -20.76 25.22 -27.45
CA GLN A 140 -21.48 26.06 -26.50
C GLN A 140 -20.99 27.51 -26.56
N THR A 141 -21.93 28.46 -26.51
CA THR A 141 -21.60 29.87 -26.64
C THR A 141 -20.79 30.34 -25.42
N GLY A 142 -19.54 30.77 -25.65
CA GLY A 142 -18.68 31.32 -24.61
C GLY A 142 -17.87 30.29 -23.82
N GLU A 143 -17.93 29.01 -24.18
CA GLU A 143 -17.07 27.97 -23.60
C GLU A 143 -15.96 27.56 -24.58
N ALA A 144 -14.80 27.22 -24.02
CA ALA A 144 -13.67 26.67 -24.75
C ALA A 144 -13.05 25.51 -23.94
N TYR A 145 -12.39 24.60 -24.63
CA TYR A 145 -11.95 23.33 -24.05
C TYR A 145 -10.46 23.08 -24.27
N THR A 146 -9.81 22.49 -23.29
CA THR A 146 -8.46 21.91 -23.40
C THR A 146 -8.58 20.42 -23.71
N LEU A 147 -7.58 19.89 -24.40
CA LEU A 147 -7.52 18.47 -24.74
C LEU A 147 -6.28 17.86 -24.12
N TRP A 148 -6.49 16.79 -23.36
CA TRP A 148 -5.44 15.97 -22.77
C TRP A 148 -5.32 14.66 -23.55
N LEU A 149 -4.09 14.25 -23.83
CA LEU A 149 -3.80 13.04 -24.57
C LEU A 149 -2.43 12.46 -24.22
N GLY A 150 -2.29 11.14 -24.37
CA GLY A 150 -1.00 10.47 -24.29
C GLY A 150 -0.11 10.81 -25.48
N TRP A 151 1.13 11.21 -25.22
CA TRP A 151 2.09 11.51 -26.27
C TRP A 151 3.50 11.05 -25.89
N MET A 152 4.22 10.47 -26.84
CA MET A 152 5.62 10.07 -26.64
C MET A 152 6.54 11.27 -26.85
N VAL A 153 7.31 11.60 -25.81
CA VAL A 153 8.33 12.64 -25.81
C VAL A 153 9.72 11.99 -25.68
N PRO A 154 10.68 12.30 -26.56
CA PRO A 154 12.03 11.75 -26.47
C PRO A 154 12.65 11.98 -25.09
N GLU A 155 13.31 10.95 -24.55
CA GLU A 155 13.95 10.91 -23.22
C GLU A 155 13.00 10.97 -22.01
N ILE A 156 11.73 11.30 -22.20
CA ILE A 156 10.72 11.41 -21.13
C ILE A 156 9.76 10.22 -21.12
N GLY A 157 9.50 9.61 -22.28
CA GLY A 157 8.56 8.51 -22.43
C GLY A 157 7.17 8.95 -22.90
N THR A 158 6.16 8.12 -22.67
CA THR A 158 4.77 8.40 -23.05
C THR A 158 4.03 8.95 -21.85
N VAL A 159 3.68 10.23 -21.88
CA VAL A 159 3.00 10.92 -20.78
C VAL A 159 1.71 11.60 -21.25
N MET A 160 0.77 11.84 -20.34
CA MET A 160 -0.37 12.73 -20.61
C MET A 160 0.11 14.17 -20.70
N LEU A 161 -0.26 14.84 -21.79
CA LEU A 161 0.05 16.25 -22.02
C LEU A 161 -1.21 17.02 -22.38
N GLU A 162 -1.20 18.29 -22.04
CA GLU A 162 -2.27 19.22 -22.37
C GLU A 162 -1.97 19.93 -23.68
N MET A 163 -3.02 20.18 -24.46
CA MET A 163 -2.96 21.17 -25.53
C MET A 163 -4.20 22.05 -25.57
N ASP A 164 -3.97 23.30 -25.92
CA ASP A 164 -4.99 24.31 -26.15
C ASP A 164 -4.61 25.21 -27.34
N ASN A 165 -5.46 26.20 -27.64
CA ASN A 165 -5.21 27.18 -28.71
C ASN A 165 -4.35 28.37 -28.24
N GLY A 166 -3.27 28.11 -27.50
CA GLY A 166 -2.38 29.13 -26.97
C GLY A 166 -2.95 29.95 -25.83
N GLY A 167 -3.71 29.33 -24.93
CA GLY A 167 -4.37 29.96 -23.77
C GLY A 167 -5.86 30.21 -23.96
N GLU A 168 -6.38 30.17 -25.20
CA GLU A 168 -7.78 30.49 -25.49
C GLU A 168 -8.71 29.26 -25.47
N GLY A 169 -8.15 28.05 -25.36
CA GLY A 169 -8.91 26.81 -25.56
C GLY A 169 -9.40 26.59 -26.99
N PHE A 170 -9.93 25.40 -27.24
CA PHE A 170 -10.57 25.02 -28.49
C PHE A 170 -12.08 25.22 -28.41
N ALA A 171 -12.65 25.96 -29.37
CA ALA A 171 -14.08 26.19 -29.49
C ALA A 171 -14.49 26.23 -30.98
N PRO A 172 -14.32 25.12 -31.73
CA PRO A 172 -14.75 25.08 -33.11
C PRO A 172 -16.27 25.35 -33.18
N PRO A 173 -16.74 26.27 -34.05
CA PRO A 173 -18.18 26.47 -34.24
C PRO A 173 -18.90 25.17 -34.63
N ALA A 174 -20.20 25.10 -34.33
CA ALA A 174 -21.04 24.00 -34.78
C ALA A 174 -20.92 23.81 -36.30
N ASP A 175 -20.93 22.55 -36.76
CA ASP A 175 -20.80 22.19 -38.18
C ASP A 175 -19.46 22.58 -38.83
N THR A 176 -18.41 22.80 -38.03
CA THR A 176 -17.07 23.11 -38.56
C THR A 176 -16.02 22.11 -38.10
N VAL A 177 -14.95 22.00 -38.91
CA VAL A 177 -13.75 21.24 -38.57
C VAL A 177 -12.58 22.20 -38.40
N GLN A 178 -11.97 22.18 -37.22
CA GLN A 178 -10.71 22.85 -36.93
C GLN A 178 -9.58 21.82 -36.95
N ARG A 179 -8.62 22.02 -37.86
CA ARG A 179 -7.42 21.16 -37.95
C ARG A 179 -6.32 21.68 -37.03
N VAL A 180 -5.73 20.80 -36.24
CA VAL A 180 -4.69 21.15 -35.27
C VAL A 180 -3.45 20.29 -35.46
N ASN A 181 -2.27 20.91 -35.36
CA ASN A 181 -1.01 20.16 -35.33
C ASN A 181 -0.71 19.79 -33.88
N VAL A 182 -0.84 18.50 -33.55
CA VAL A 182 -0.87 18.02 -32.16
C VAL A 182 0.41 18.40 -31.40
N VAL A 183 1.58 18.07 -31.95
CA VAL A 183 2.88 18.33 -31.27
C VAL A 183 3.12 19.82 -31.08
N TYR A 184 2.72 20.63 -32.07
CA TYR A 184 2.87 22.08 -32.00
C TYR A 184 2.04 22.67 -30.86
N GLU A 185 0.75 22.33 -30.78
CA GLU A 185 -0.12 22.89 -29.74
C GLU A 185 0.23 22.35 -28.34
N ILE A 186 0.61 21.07 -28.21
CA ILE A 186 1.19 20.53 -26.96
C ILE A 186 2.38 21.38 -26.53
N THR A 187 3.36 21.56 -27.43
CA THR A 187 4.60 22.28 -27.11
C THR A 187 4.33 23.73 -26.73
N ARG A 188 3.43 24.40 -27.46
CA ARG A 188 3.00 25.77 -27.16
C ARG A 188 2.36 25.89 -25.79
N THR A 189 1.49 24.94 -25.44
CA THR A 189 0.73 24.92 -24.18
C THR A 189 1.65 24.64 -23.00
N GLU A 190 2.44 23.57 -23.09
CA GLU A 190 3.36 23.14 -22.04
C GLU A 190 4.44 24.20 -21.76
N LEU A 191 5.00 24.84 -22.79
CA LEU A 191 5.97 25.93 -22.63
C LEU A 191 5.36 27.12 -21.88
N ARG A 192 4.15 27.53 -22.27
CA ARG A 192 3.43 28.64 -21.63
C ARG A 192 3.17 28.33 -20.15
N LYS A 193 2.66 27.13 -19.83
CA LYS A 193 2.37 26.73 -18.45
C LYS A 193 3.64 26.58 -17.61
N ALA A 194 4.73 26.06 -18.19
CA ALA A 194 6.02 25.99 -17.51
C ALA A 194 6.54 27.38 -17.13
N HIS A 195 6.49 28.36 -18.04
CA HIS A 195 6.86 29.76 -17.75
C HIS A 195 5.95 30.42 -16.70
N GLN A 196 4.64 30.19 -16.78
CA GLN A 196 3.69 30.69 -15.79
C GLN A 196 3.99 30.14 -14.39
N LYS A 197 4.27 28.84 -14.27
CA LYS A 197 4.65 28.18 -13.02
C LYS A 197 6.00 28.69 -12.51
N TYR A 198 7.01 28.77 -13.37
CA TYR A 198 8.33 29.31 -13.02
C TYR A 198 8.23 30.72 -12.44
N THR A 199 7.54 31.62 -13.15
CA THR A 199 7.38 33.02 -12.75
C THR A 199 6.58 33.16 -11.45
N SER A 200 5.47 32.43 -11.32
CA SER A 200 4.62 32.52 -10.13
C SER A 200 5.32 31.98 -8.88
N ARG A 201 6.10 30.89 -9.02
CA ARG A 201 6.82 30.28 -7.90
C ARG A 201 8.07 31.09 -7.51
N LEU A 202 8.79 31.69 -8.47
CA LEU A 202 9.82 32.68 -8.16
C LEU A 202 9.23 33.87 -7.37
N ALA A 203 8.06 34.38 -7.77
CA ALA A 203 7.39 35.45 -7.05
C ALA A 203 6.93 35.04 -5.65
N ALA A 204 6.64 33.75 -5.43
CA ALA A 204 6.32 33.17 -4.13
C ALA A 204 7.57 32.85 -3.27
N GLY A 205 8.78 33.14 -3.76
CA GLY A 205 10.04 33.00 -3.02
C GLY A 205 10.75 31.66 -3.17
N TYR A 206 10.26 30.78 -4.05
CA TYR A 206 10.98 29.55 -4.38
C TYR A 206 12.25 29.86 -5.17
N VAL A 207 13.31 29.12 -4.88
CA VAL A 207 14.58 29.20 -5.60
C VAL A 207 14.72 27.99 -6.52
N PHE A 208 15.15 28.23 -7.76
CA PHE A 208 15.42 27.18 -8.73
C PHE A 208 16.89 27.09 -9.10
N THR A 209 17.35 25.89 -9.44
CA THR A 209 18.68 25.69 -10.01
C THR A 209 18.80 26.35 -11.40
N PRO A 210 20.01 26.72 -11.84
CA PRO A 210 20.21 27.30 -13.17
C PRO A 210 19.69 26.41 -14.31
N ALA A 211 19.71 25.09 -14.13
CA ALA A 211 19.26 24.12 -15.14
C ALA A 211 17.80 24.33 -15.54
N VAL A 212 16.91 24.66 -14.60
CA VAL A 212 15.50 24.96 -14.90
C VAL A 212 15.38 26.12 -15.90
N GLY A 213 16.09 27.22 -15.65
CA GLY A 213 16.11 28.38 -16.54
C GLY A 213 16.72 28.05 -17.91
N GLU A 214 17.85 27.33 -17.92
CA GLU A 214 18.52 26.91 -19.16
C GLU A 214 17.64 26.01 -20.04
N TRP A 215 16.82 25.14 -19.45
CA TRP A 215 15.86 24.32 -20.18
C TRP A 215 14.69 25.13 -20.72
N LEU A 216 14.16 26.09 -19.96
CA LEU A 216 13.11 26.99 -20.46
C LEU A 216 13.61 27.84 -21.63
N ASP A 217 14.82 28.38 -21.55
CA ASP A 217 15.46 29.14 -22.63
C ASP A 217 15.65 28.29 -23.90
N GLN A 218 16.06 27.02 -23.75
CA GLN A 218 16.13 26.06 -24.86
C GLN A 218 14.74 25.79 -25.46
N GLY A 219 13.73 25.60 -24.61
CA GLY A 219 12.34 25.43 -25.00
C GLY A 219 11.86 26.60 -25.86
N ASP A 220 12.11 27.84 -25.41
CA ASP A 220 11.78 29.06 -26.15
C ASP A 220 12.49 29.10 -27.50
N GLN A 221 13.81 28.87 -27.53
CA GLN A 221 14.60 28.94 -28.75
C GLN A 221 14.06 27.96 -29.82
N PHE A 222 13.83 26.71 -29.45
CA PHE A 222 13.33 25.70 -30.39
C PHE A 222 11.85 25.92 -30.75
N PHE A 223 11.04 26.42 -29.82
CA PHE A 223 9.65 26.75 -30.12
C PHE A 223 9.52 27.93 -31.08
N GLN A 224 10.40 28.94 -31.03
CA GLN A 224 10.41 30.02 -32.03
C GLN A 224 10.69 29.49 -33.45
N GLU A 225 11.57 28.50 -33.58
CA GLU A 225 11.79 27.81 -34.86
C GLU A 225 10.51 27.10 -35.33
N ALA A 226 9.88 26.33 -34.44
CA ALA A 226 8.62 25.63 -34.74
C ALA A 226 7.49 26.60 -35.15
N LYS A 227 7.37 27.73 -34.46
CA LYS A 227 6.41 28.80 -34.78
C LYS A 227 6.65 29.40 -36.17
N THR A 228 7.90 29.72 -36.50
CA THR A 228 8.27 30.23 -37.84
C THR A 228 7.90 29.23 -38.93
N LEU A 229 8.15 27.95 -38.71
CA LEU A 229 7.79 26.88 -39.66
C LEU A 229 6.27 26.69 -39.77
N PHE A 230 5.53 26.90 -38.67
CA PHE A 230 4.08 26.80 -38.64
C PHE A 230 3.44 27.92 -39.44
N GLU A 231 3.91 29.15 -39.27
CA GLU A 231 3.49 30.32 -40.07
C GLU A 231 3.82 30.16 -41.55
N ALA A 232 4.91 29.45 -41.88
CA ALA A 232 5.29 29.09 -43.25
C ALA A 232 4.50 27.89 -43.83
N GLY A 233 3.57 27.29 -43.08
CA GLY A 233 2.75 26.16 -43.52
C GLY A 233 3.48 24.82 -43.60
N ASN A 234 4.67 24.69 -43.01
CA ASN A 234 5.51 23.49 -43.12
C ASN A 234 5.21 22.46 -42.01
N ARG A 235 3.98 21.93 -42.00
CA ARG A 235 3.43 21.08 -40.91
C ARG A 235 4.34 19.94 -40.44
N SER A 236 5.00 19.24 -41.38
CA SER A 236 5.92 18.14 -41.07
C SER A 236 7.18 18.62 -40.34
N ARG A 237 7.80 19.73 -40.79
CA ARG A 237 9.00 20.27 -40.14
C ARG A 237 8.71 20.94 -38.80
N VAL A 238 7.49 21.49 -38.62
CA VAL A 238 7.06 22.02 -37.32
C VAL A 238 7.23 20.99 -36.21
N ALA A 239 6.80 19.75 -36.46
CA ALA A 239 6.87 18.69 -35.46
C ALA A 239 8.31 18.39 -35.04
N VAL A 240 9.25 18.32 -35.99
CA VAL A 240 10.68 18.09 -35.70
C VAL A 240 11.25 19.16 -34.76
N SER A 241 10.95 20.43 -35.00
CA SER A 241 11.39 21.51 -34.11
C SER A 241 10.62 21.52 -32.78
N ALA A 242 9.32 21.20 -32.78
CA ALA A 242 8.51 21.13 -31.58
C ALA A 242 8.98 20.04 -30.62
N TYR A 243 9.35 18.85 -31.11
CA TYR A 243 9.94 17.80 -30.28
C TYR A 243 11.24 18.23 -29.59
N ARG A 244 12.09 19.04 -30.25
CA ARG A 244 13.32 19.57 -29.66
C ARG A 244 13.04 20.54 -28.51
N ALA A 245 11.92 21.27 -28.58
CA ALA A 245 11.46 22.14 -27.51
C ALA A 245 10.81 21.33 -26.37
N LEU A 246 10.03 20.31 -26.69
CA LEU A 246 9.20 19.60 -25.72
C LEU A 246 10.02 18.88 -24.64
N THR A 247 11.12 18.20 -25.00
CA THR A 247 11.98 17.52 -24.02
C THR A 247 12.50 18.44 -22.92
N PRO A 248 13.19 19.58 -23.20
CA PRO A 248 13.64 20.48 -22.14
C PRO A 248 12.48 21.14 -21.38
N ILE A 249 11.33 21.42 -22.03
CA ILE A 249 10.14 21.93 -21.33
C ILE A 249 9.68 20.96 -20.24
N ILE A 250 9.54 19.67 -20.55
CA ILE A 250 9.10 18.68 -19.56
C ILE A 250 10.17 18.47 -18.48
N LYS A 251 11.46 18.44 -18.83
CA LYS A 251 12.55 18.41 -17.82
C LYS A 251 12.46 19.60 -16.85
N ALA A 252 12.17 20.80 -17.35
CA ALA A 252 11.96 21.97 -16.50
C ALA A 252 10.73 21.83 -15.59
N LYS A 253 9.61 21.31 -16.10
CA LYS A 253 8.40 21.05 -15.30
C LYS A 253 8.67 20.07 -14.15
N GLU A 254 9.32 18.95 -14.45
CA GLU A 254 9.62 17.92 -13.45
C GLU A 254 10.63 18.40 -12.41
N ALA A 255 11.70 19.07 -12.85
CA ALA A 255 12.68 19.65 -11.93
C ALA A 255 12.08 20.74 -11.04
N MET A 256 11.24 21.62 -11.57
CA MET A 256 10.51 22.59 -10.75
C MET A 256 9.65 21.91 -9.69
N ALA A 257 8.97 20.82 -10.04
CA ALA A 257 8.12 20.09 -9.08
C ALA A 257 8.94 19.52 -7.92
N LEU A 258 10.09 18.91 -8.21
CA LEU A 258 10.98 18.35 -7.19
C LEU A 258 11.70 19.42 -6.37
N GLU A 259 12.17 20.51 -6.99
CA GLU A 259 12.84 21.60 -6.28
C GLU A 259 11.86 22.39 -5.38
N ILE A 260 10.60 22.55 -5.81
CA ILE A 260 9.52 23.05 -4.95
C ILE A 260 9.29 22.08 -3.79
N ALA A 261 9.16 20.79 -4.06
CA ALA A 261 8.91 19.77 -3.04
C ALA A 261 10.02 19.74 -1.97
N GLN A 262 11.28 19.82 -2.35
CA GLN A 262 12.42 19.88 -1.42
C GLN A 262 12.34 21.10 -0.49
N GLN A 263 11.97 22.27 -1.02
CA GLN A 263 11.78 23.49 -0.22
C GLN A 263 10.54 23.39 0.69
N ASP A 264 9.47 22.81 0.17
CA ASP A 264 8.22 22.59 0.91
C ASP A 264 8.38 21.58 2.05
N ILE A 265 9.23 20.55 1.90
CA ILE A 265 9.59 19.64 3.00
C ILE A 265 10.24 20.43 4.15
N LEU A 266 11.22 21.28 3.85
CA LEU A 266 11.88 22.10 4.88
C LEU A 266 10.93 23.11 5.53
N LYS A 267 9.93 23.58 4.77
CA LYS A 267 8.96 24.58 5.24
C LYS A 267 7.82 23.97 6.05
N PHE A 268 7.30 22.82 5.63
CA PHE A 268 6.06 22.26 6.15
C PHE A 268 6.29 21.03 7.02
N ARG A 269 7.35 20.23 6.80
CA ARG A 269 7.60 18.98 7.55
C ARG A 269 8.61 19.13 8.67
N LEU A 270 9.52 20.10 8.56
CA LEU A 270 10.56 20.34 9.53
C LEU A 270 10.10 21.40 10.54
N VAL A 271 9.98 21.03 11.82
CA VAL A 271 9.47 21.88 12.90
C VAL A 271 10.53 22.15 13.97
N PRO A 272 10.50 23.30 14.65
CA PRO A 272 11.36 23.56 15.81
C PRO A 272 10.89 22.74 17.01
N ILE A 273 11.77 21.90 17.57
CA ILE A 273 11.53 21.11 18.77
C ILE A 273 12.37 21.67 19.91
N THR A 274 11.74 21.84 21.09
CA THR A 274 12.43 22.29 22.31
C THR A 274 12.32 21.23 23.40
N ILE A 275 13.46 20.81 23.92
CA ILE A 275 13.54 19.97 25.12
C ILE A 275 14.01 20.84 26.27
N ARG A 276 13.17 20.99 27.30
CA ARG A 276 13.50 21.71 28.53
C ARG A 276 13.70 20.74 29.67
N VAL A 277 14.88 20.74 30.26
CA VAL A 277 15.24 19.87 31.39
C VAL A 277 15.20 20.67 32.69
N VAL A 278 14.48 20.15 33.68
CA VAL A 278 14.35 20.76 35.00
C VAL A 278 14.70 19.77 36.11
N GLY A 279 15.19 20.26 37.24
CA GLY A 279 15.40 19.47 38.44
C GLY A 279 14.09 19.19 39.19
N PRO A 280 14.15 18.40 40.29
CA PRO A 280 12.99 18.14 41.16
C PRO A 280 12.35 19.40 41.76
N ASP A 281 13.11 20.48 41.86
CA ASP A 281 12.70 21.80 42.34
C ASP A 281 12.15 22.71 41.23
N GLN A 282 11.94 22.18 40.03
CA GLN A 282 11.49 22.89 38.83
C GLN A 282 12.48 23.97 38.33
N GLN A 283 13.72 24.00 38.84
CA GLN A 283 14.76 24.87 38.33
C GLN A 283 15.39 24.29 37.06
N PRO A 284 15.76 25.12 36.07
CA PRO A 284 16.39 24.65 34.85
C PRO A 284 17.76 24.01 35.12
N LEU A 285 18.07 22.92 34.42
CA LEU A 285 19.36 22.24 34.51
C LEU A 285 20.18 22.51 33.24
N ALA A 286 21.25 23.27 33.39
CA ALA A 286 22.19 23.58 32.32
C ALA A 286 23.26 22.50 32.13
N GLY A 287 23.76 22.33 30.91
CA GLY A 287 24.87 21.43 30.58
C GLY A 287 24.52 19.94 30.52
N ILE A 288 23.25 19.57 30.74
CA ILE A 288 22.76 18.20 30.60
C ILE A 288 22.86 17.80 29.13
N GLN A 289 23.52 16.68 28.84
CA GLN A 289 23.56 16.15 27.48
C GLN A 289 22.20 15.54 27.14
N VAL A 290 21.73 15.83 25.94
CA VAL A 290 20.48 15.30 25.40
C VAL A 290 20.80 14.63 24.06
N ASP A 291 20.63 13.33 23.99
CA ASP A 291 20.62 12.56 22.75
C ASP A 291 19.16 12.35 22.33
N TYR A 292 18.84 12.58 21.06
CA TYR A 292 17.49 12.41 20.52
C TYR A 292 17.53 11.59 19.23
N ARG A 293 16.58 10.65 19.12
CA ARG A 293 16.44 9.76 17.96
C ARG A 293 14.97 9.60 17.60
N GLN A 294 14.61 10.01 16.40
CA GLN A 294 13.28 9.74 15.86
C GLN A 294 13.10 8.23 15.67
N LEU A 295 11.99 7.72 16.19
CA LEU A 295 11.57 6.32 16.12
C LEU A 295 10.60 6.08 14.98
N HIS A 296 9.67 7.02 14.78
CA HIS A 296 8.66 6.96 13.74
C HIS A 296 8.29 8.36 13.26
N HIS A 297 7.92 8.47 11.99
CA HIS A 297 7.35 9.68 11.39
C HIS A 297 5.85 9.76 11.65
N ASP A 298 5.27 10.95 11.64
CA ASP A 298 3.82 11.08 11.52
C ASP A 298 3.33 10.75 10.11
N PHE A 299 4.15 11.07 9.11
CA PHE A 299 3.92 10.63 7.75
C PHE A 299 4.05 9.11 7.68
N LEU A 300 3.00 8.43 7.23
CA LEU A 300 2.99 6.97 7.15
C LEU A 300 3.81 6.50 5.95
N LEU A 301 5.05 6.05 6.21
CA LEU A 301 5.92 5.37 5.25
C LEU A 301 5.52 3.91 5.15
N SER A 302 4.68 3.59 4.15
CA SER A 302 3.98 2.31 4.09
C SER A 302 4.40 1.43 2.92
N ALA A 303 4.30 0.12 3.14
CA ALA A 303 4.38 -0.86 2.07
C ALA A 303 3.39 -2.02 2.28
N GLY A 304 2.94 -2.62 1.17
CA GLY A 304 2.47 -3.99 1.19
C GLY A 304 3.64 -4.95 1.35
N ALA A 305 3.43 -6.06 2.07
CA ALA A 305 4.47 -7.03 2.35
C ALA A 305 3.88 -8.46 2.46
N PRO A 306 4.59 -9.50 1.98
CA PRO A 306 4.16 -10.89 2.10
C PRO A 306 4.40 -11.43 3.52
N LEU A 307 3.69 -10.88 4.50
CA LEU A 307 3.95 -11.12 5.93
C LEU A 307 3.79 -12.57 6.36
N ASP A 308 2.98 -13.35 5.64
CA ASP A 308 2.79 -14.77 5.89
C ASP A 308 3.73 -15.63 5.00
N GLY A 309 4.71 -15.03 4.31
CA GLY A 309 5.61 -15.78 3.43
C GLY A 309 4.90 -16.45 2.24
N THR A 310 3.60 -16.17 2.07
CA THR A 310 2.85 -16.49 0.87
C THR A 310 2.40 -15.21 0.19
N TRP A 311 2.38 -15.26 -1.13
CA TRP A 311 1.93 -14.14 -1.95
C TRP A 311 1.33 -14.70 -3.21
N GLY A 312 0.26 -14.07 -3.69
CA GLY A 312 -0.49 -14.61 -4.80
C GLY A 312 -1.56 -15.63 -4.39
N GLY A 313 -2.62 -15.70 -5.20
CA GLY A 313 -3.53 -16.84 -5.27
C GLY A 313 -4.72 -16.83 -4.31
N THR A 314 -5.86 -17.36 -4.77
CA THR A 314 -7.07 -17.54 -3.94
C THR A 314 -7.19 -18.96 -3.36
N SER A 315 -6.14 -19.77 -3.50
CA SER A 315 -6.06 -21.17 -3.07
C SER A 315 -4.62 -21.61 -2.87
N HIS A 316 -4.41 -22.69 -2.11
CA HIS A 316 -3.09 -23.31 -1.90
C HIS A 316 -2.35 -23.69 -3.21
N LYS A 317 -3.10 -23.90 -4.30
CA LYS A 317 -2.54 -24.29 -5.61
C LYS A 317 -2.06 -23.12 -6.45
N THR A 318 -2.46 -21.91 -6.06
CA THR A 318 -2.22 -20.67 -6.80
C THR A 318 -1.39 -19.67 -6.00
N SER A 319 -1.11 -19.98 -4.72
CA SER A 319 -0.26 -19.18 -3.85
C SER A 319 1.21 -19.56 -4.01
N TYR A 320 2.06 -18.55 -4.13
CA TYR A 320 3.50 -18.71 -4.20
C TYR A 320 4.07 -18.55 -2.79
N LYS A 321 4.95 -19.46 -2.39
CA LYS A 321 5.75 -19.26 -1.17
C LYS A 321 6.92 -18.36 -1.54
N ILE A 322 6.96 -17.16 -0.99
CA ILE A 322 7.95 -16.12 -1.35
C ILE A 322 8.68 -15.59 -0.12
N GLY A 323 9.06 -16.47 0.81
CA GLY A 323 9.83 -16.12 2.00
C GLY A 323 9.14 -16.53 3.30
N ASN A 324 9.44 -15.81 4.39
CA ASN A 324 8.84 -15.97 5.71
C ASN A 324 8.75 -14.61 6.42
N TYR A 325 8.00 -14.56 7.53
CA TYR A 325 7.77 -13.33 8.28
C TYR A 325 9.08 -12.64 8.72
N VAL A 326 10.02 -13.37 9.33
CA VAL A 326 11.26 -12.79 9.91
C VAL A 326 12.08 -12.11 8.81
N LYS A 327 12.32 -12.81 7.71
CA LYS A 327 13.07 -12.28 6.57
C LYS A 327 12.35 -11.09 5.94
N THR A 328 11.02 -11.18 5.80
CA THR A 328 10.21 -10.08 5.26
C THR A 328 10.33 -8.84 6.13
N ILE A 329 10.21 -8.98 7.45
CA ILE A 329 10.34 -7.87 8.38
C ILE A 329 11.75 -7.27 8.37
N ASP A 330 12.80 -8.08 8.29
CA ASP A 330 14.17 -7.55 8.15
C ASP A 330 14.35 -6.76 6.85
N MET A 331 13.72 -7.21 5.76
CA MET A 331 13.69 -6.48 4.49
C MET A 331 12.88 -5.18 4.60
N VAL A 332 11.73 -5.18 5.28
CA VAL A 332 10.93 -3.97 5.57
C VAL A 332 11.77 -2.95 6.34
N ARG A 333 12.49 -3.37 7.39
CA ARG A 333 13.40 -2.50 8.16
C ARG A 333 14.54 -1.96 7.31
N GLN A 334 15.13 -2.80 6.47
CA GLN A 334 16.18 -2.38 5.54
C GLN A 334 15.69 -1.36 4.52
N ALA A 335 14.47 -1.50 4.01
CA ALA A 335 13.87 -0.52 3.10
C ALA A 335 13.44 0.78 3.81
N GLY A 336 13.32 0.76 5.14
CA GLY A 336 12.96 1.94 5.96
C GLY A 336 11.45 2.19 6.08
N PHE A 337 10.61 1.21 5.74
CA PHE A 337 9.15 1.32 5.96
C PHE A 337 8.79 1.19 7.44
N GLU A 338 7.77 1.92 7.88
CA GLU A 338 7.33 1.99 9.28
C GLU A 338 5.88 1.53 9.49
N ASN A 339 5.10 1.49 8.41
CA ASN A 339 3.72 1.04 8.37
C ASN A 339 3.55 -0.10 7.37
N LEU A 340 2.72 -1.08 7.70
CA LEU A 340 2.41 -2.19 6.81
C LEU A 340 0.91 -2.31 6.57
N VAL A 341 0.53 -2.62 5.33
CA VAL A 341 -0.87 -2.91 4.99
C VAL A 341 -1.17 -4.38 5.30
N ALA A 342 -2.03 -4.63 6.27
CA ALA A 342 -2.48 -5.98 6.61
C ALA A 342 -3.60 -6.42 5.66
N GLU A 343 -3.36 -7.48 4.90
CA GLU A 343 -4.35 -8.08 3.99
C GLU A 343 -5.39 -8.95 4.74
N HIS A 344 -5.15 -9.28 6.02
CA HIS A 344 -5.98 -10.22 6.80
C HIS A 344 -7.21 -9.60 7.47
N CYS A 345 -7.58 -8.39 7.09
CA CYS A 345 -8.77 -7.68 7.55
C CYS A 345 -9.90 -7.65 6.50
N GLN A 346 -9.69 -8.25 5.33
CA GLN A 346 -10.66 -8.28 4.24
C GLN A 346 -11.87 -9.16 4.58
N TRP A 347 -13.08 -8.73 4.19
CA TRP A 347 -14.31 -9.36 4.67
C TRP A 347 -14.46 -10.82 4.25
N GLY A 348 -14.25 -11.15 2.97
CA GLY A 348 -14.32 -12.53 2.48
C GLY A 348 -13.31 -13.48 3.15
N GLN A 349 -12.14 -13.00 3.58
CA GLN A 349 -11.16 -13.77 4.34
C GLN A 349 -11.59 -13.99 5.79
N VAL A 350 -12.05 -12.93 6.46
CA VAL A 350 -12.43 -12.98 7.88
C VAL A 350 -13.78 -13.67 8.09
N GLN A 351 -14.73 -13.51 7.17
CA GLN A 351 -16.07 -14.10 7.25
C GLN A 351 -16.49 -14.63 5.87
N PRO A 352 -16.05 -15.83 5.47
CA PRO A 352 -16.40 -16.40 4.17
C PRO A 352 -17.85 -16.92 4.10
N THR A 353 -18.49 -17.23 5.24
CA THR A 353 -19.90 -17.65 5.32
C THR A 353 -20.66 -16.86 6.39
N ALA A 354 -21.98 -16.73 6.23
CA ALA A 354 -22.82 -15.93 7.11
C ALA A 354 -22.78 -16.38 8.59
N ASP A 355 -22.59 -17.69 8.81
CA ASP A 355 -22.59 -18.36 10.11
C ASP A 355 -21.18 -18.55 10.73
N LYS A 356 -20.11 -18.36 9.94
CA LYS A 356 -18.72 -18.56 10.40
C LYS A 356 -17.89 -17.32 10.12
N ALA A 357 -17.65 -16.55 11.17
CA ALA A 357 -16.56 -15.59 11.17
C ALA A 357 -15.30 -16.27 11.71
N HIS A 358 -14.26 -16.36 10.88
CA HIS A 358 -12.93 -16.84 11.22
C HIS A 358 -12.09 -15.73 11.86
N PHE A 359 -12.63 -15.06 12.89
CA PHE A 359 -11.95 -13.98 13.62
C PHE A 359 -10.66 -14.42 14.36
N GLU A 360 -10.32 -15.71 14.40
CA GLU A 360 -9.63 -16.24 15.57
C GLU A 360 -8.11 -16.43 15.48
N TYR A 361 -7.49 -16.69 14.31
CA TYR A 361 -6.09 -17.14 14.32
C TYR A 361 -5.08 -16.27 13.56
N ARG A 362 -5.09 -16.26 12.21
CA ARG A 362 -4.00 -15.64 11.41
C ARG A 362 -3.83 -14.14 11.65
N GLY A 363 -4.93 -13.37 11.59
CA GLY A 363 -4.89 -11.93 11.80
C GLY A 363 -4.42 -11.54 13.21
N ASN A 364 -4.81 -12.26 14.26
CA ASN A 364 -4.40 -11.95 15.63
C ASN A 364 -2.90 -12.13 15.87
N MET A 365 -2.30 -13.21 15.34
CA MET A 365 -0.88 -13.49 15.55
C MET A 365 0.01 -12.53 14.76
N LEU A 366 -0.30 -12.34 13.48
CA LEU A 366 0.49 -11.44 12.62
C LEU A 366 0.40 -10.00 13.12
N LEU A 367 -0.80 -9.50 13.44
CA LEU A 367 -0.96 -8.15 14.00
C LEU A 367 -0.19 -7.98 15.31
N ARG A 368 -0.25 -8.95 16.23
CA ARG A 368 0.54 -8.89 17.46
C ARG A 368 2.03 -8.84 17.15
N ARG A 369 2.51 -9.69 16.25
CA ARG A 369 3.94 -9.77 15.91
C ARG A 369 4.44 -8.46 15.31
N LEU A 370 3.66 -7.86 14.39
CA LEU A 370 3.92 -6.53 13.85
C LEU A 370 4.04 -5.49 14.97
N GLN A 371 3.14 -5.51 15.94
CA GLN A 371 3.20 -4.61 17.10
C GLN A 371 4.43 -4.85 17.98
N GLU A 372 4.77 -6.12 18.26
CA GLU A 372 5.95 -6.50 19.02
C GLU A 372 7.25 -6.08 18.30
N ASP A 373 7.24 -6.12 16.97
CA ASP A 373 8.33 -5.70 16.09
C ASP A 373 8.41 -4.19 15.85
N GLY A 374 7.46 -3.43 16.39
CA GLY A 374 7.42 -1.95 16.35
C GLY A 374 6.75 -1.36 15.11
N PHE A 375 6.01 -2.13 14.31
CA PHE A 375 5.34 -1.63 13.12
C PHE A 375 3.93 -1.10 13.39
N ARG A 376 3.57 -0.04 12.66
CA ARG A 376 2.18 0.38 12.51
C ARG A 376 1.48 -0.49 11.46
N THR A 377 0.16 -0.54 11.53
CA THR A 377 -0.63 -1.35 10.61
C THR A 377 -1.87 -0.61 10.13
N SER A 378 -2.08 -0.70 8.83
CA SER A 378 -3.29 -0.23 8.14
C SER A 378 -4.01 -1.42 7.49
N CYS A 379 -5.28 -1.24 7.16
CA CYS A 379 -6.10 -2.23 6.49
C CYS A 379 -6.65 -1.63 5.20
N ASN A 380 -6.34 -2.26 4.06
CA ASN A 380 -6.91 -1.87 2.77
C ASN A 380 -8.21 -2.67 2.52
N GLY A 381 -9.28 -1.93 2.26
CA GLY A 381 -10.52 -2.44 1.69
C GLY A 381 -11.23 -3.52 2.52
N ILE A 382 -12.05 -3.10 3.48
CA ILE A 382 -13.06 -4.01 4.08
C ILE A 382 -14.10 -4.42 3.02
N TRP A 383 -14.49 -3.49 2.16
CA TRP A 383 -15.46 -3.70 1.10
C TRP A 383 -14.92 -3.17 -0.24
N PHE A 384 -15.00 -3.98 -1.30
CA PHE A 384 -14.40 -3.68 -2.60
C PHE A 384 -15.32 -4.07 -3.78
N THR A 385 -15.07 -5.20 -4.43
CA THR A 385 -15.72 -5.60 -5.69
C THR A 385 -15.89 -7.12 -5.75
N PRO A 386 -16.84 -7.69 -6.52
CA PRO A 386 -17.13 -9.12 -6.46
C PRO A 386 -16.07 -9.97 -7.18
N PHE A 387 -15.11 -9.33 -7.85
CA PHE A 387 -14.00 -10.00 -8.53
C PHE A 387 -12.95 -10.54 -7.55
N HIS A 388 -12.92 -10.03 -6.32
CA HIS A 388 -11.97 -10.46 -5.28
C HIS A 388 -12.70 -11.20 -4.15
N PRO A 389 -12.77 -12.55 -4.19
CA PRO A 389 -13.53 -13.33 -3.20
C PRO A 389 -12.96 -13.22 -1.76
N GLN A 390 -11.75 -12.70 -1.61
CA GLN A 390 -11.10 -12.41 -0.33
C GLN A 390 -11.67 -11.15 0.34
N VAL A 391 -12.16 -10.17 -0.42
CA VAL A 391 -12.81 -8.96 0.10
C VAL A 391 -14.34 -9.07 0.03
N TYR A 392 -14.85 -9.87 -0.89
CA TYR A 392 -16.27 -10.02 -1.15
C TYR A 392 -16.80 -11.38 -0.67
N PRO A 393 -17.59 -11.42 0.42
CA PRO A 393 -18.22 -12.67 0.86
C PRO A 393 -19.34 -13.10 -0.08
N SER A 394 -19.20 -14.30 -0.65
CA SER A 394 -20.19 -14.84 -1.60
C SER A 394 -21.61 -15.01 -1.03
N PHE A 395 -21.76 -15.12 0.30
CA PHE A 395 -23.06 -15.27 0.94
C PHE A 395 -23.95 -14.03 0.84
N LEU A 396 -23.38 -12.86 0.53
CA LEU A 396 -24.13 -11.64 0.30
C LEU A 396 -24.92 -11.66 -1.02
N ASN A 397 -24.62 -12.61 -1.92
CA ASN A 397 -25.31 -12.75 -3.20
C ASN A 397 -26.81 -13.01 -3.00
N GLY A 398 -27.64 -12.19 -3.64
CA GLY A 398 -29.11 -12.29 -3.58
C GLY A 398 -29.74 -11.65 -2.34
N MET A 399 -28.96 -11.02 -1.47
CA MET A 399 -29.49 -10.20 -0.38
C MET A 399 -30.04 -8.86 -0.90
N SER A 400 -31.03 -8.31 -0.19
CA SER A 400 -31.51 -6.95 -0.41
C SER A 400 -30.50 -5.90 0.06
N TYR A 401 -30.64 -4.66 -0.41
CA TYR A 401 -29.82 -3.52 0.03
C TYR A 401 -29.77 -3.40 1.56
N GLU A 402 -30.92 -3.43 2.25
CA GLU A 402 -30.99 -3.30 3.71
C GLU A 402 -30.26 -4.45 4.43
N GLN A 403 -30.33 -5.67 3.89
CA GLN A 403 -29.61 -6.81 4.43
C GLN A 403 -28.09 -6.66 4.25
N ILE A 404 -27.64 -6.23 3.08
CA ILE A 404 -26.22 -5.98 2.82
C ILE A 404 -25.70 -4.86 3.71
N LYS A 405 -26.40 -3.72 3.79
CA LYS A 405 -26.05 -2.61 4.67
C LYS A 405 -25.92 -3.05 6.13
N THR A 406 -26.90 -3.81 6.62
CA THR A 406 -26.87 -4.36 7.98
C THR A 406 -25.67 -5.28 8.20
N ALA A 407 -25.39 -6.17 7.23
CA ALA A 407 -24.24 -7.06 7.29
C ALA A 407 -22.90 -6.29 7.30
N SER A 408 -22.76 -5.25 6.46
CA SER A 408 -21.57 -4.41 6.38
C SER A 408 -21.31 -3.67 7.68
N VAL A 409 -22.35 -3.03 8.24
CA VAL A 409 -22.26 -2.34 9.54
C VAL A 409 -21.85 -3.29 10.65
N ASN A 410 -22.45 -4.48 10.70
CA ASN A 410 -22.11 -5.50 11.71
C ASN A 410 -20.66 -5.98 11.55
N TYR A 411 -20.22 -6.24 10.32
CA TYR A 411 -18.86 -6.68 10.06
C TYR A 411 -17.83 -5.61 10.48
N VAL A 412 -17.99 -4.38 10.00
CA VAL A 412 -17.11 -3.25 10.34
C VAL A 412 -17.06 -3.03 11.86
N THR A 413 -18.22 -3.05 12.51
CA THR A 413 -18.29 -2.91 13.98
C THR A 413 -17.48 -4.01 14.68
N ASN A 414 -17.61 -5.26 14.24
CA ASN A 414 -16.95 -6.40 14.89
C ASN A 414 -15.44 -6.42 14.63
N VAL A 415 -15.01 -6.17 13.40
CA VAL A 415 -13.59 -6.19 13.00
C VAL A 415 -12.83 -5.03 13.66
N VAL A 416 -13.40 -3.82 13.68
CA VAL A 416 -12.79 -2.65 14.32
C VAL A 416 -12.76 -2.80 15.85
N ARG A 417 -13.84 -3.29 16.49
CA ARG A 417 -13.81 -3.57 17.95
C ARG A 417 -12.73 -4.57 18.33
N ARG A 418 -12.48 -5.56 17.46
CA ARG A 418 -11.52 -6.63 17.73
C ARG A 418 -10.08 -6.20 17.48
N TYR A 419 -9.81 -5.57 16.34
CA TYR A 419 -8.45 -5.28 15.87
C TYR A 419 -8.07 -3.81 15.90
N GLY A 420 -8.98 -2.90 16.25
CA GLY A 420 -8.74 -1.44 16.23
C GLY A 420 -7.66 -0.95 17.20
N ARG A 421 -7.19 -1.81 18.12
CA ARG A 421 -5.98 -1.54 18.92
C ARG A 421 -4.67 -1.78 18.16
N GLY A 422 -4.69 -2.66 17.17
CA GLY A 422 -3.51 -3.02 16.37
C GLY A 422 -3.50 -2.43 14.96
N ILE A 423 -4.67 -2.14 14.40
CA ILE A 423 -4.81 -1.47 13.10
C ILE A 423 -5.28 -0.04 13.34
N GLN A 424 -4.46 0.93 12.94
CA GLN A 424 -4.73 2.35 13.16
C GLN A 424 -5.62 2.93 12.06
N ALA A 425 -5.39 2.55 10.80
CA ALA A 425 -6.11 3.07 9.64
C ALA A 425 -6.89 1.98 8.89
N TRP A 426 -8.12 2.30 8.47
CA TRP A 426 -9.07 1.36 7.88
C TRP A 426 -9.69 1.91 6.61
N GLY A 427 -9.30 1.37 5.45
CA GLY A 427 -10.00 1.54 4.19
C GLY A 427 -11.35 0.81 4.22
N VAL A 428 -12.43 1.52 4.59
CA VAL A 428 -13.75 0.90 4.80
C VAL A 428 -14.38 0.48 3.49
N VAL A 429 -14.24 1.30 2.46
CA VAL A 429 -14.77 1.05 1.11
C VAL A 429 -13.69 1.42 0.09
N ASN A 430 -13.39 0.50 -0.81
CA ASN A 430 -12.40 0.68 -1.87
C ASN A 430 -13.06 0.96 -3.21
N GLU A 431 -12.64 2.06 -3.83
CA GLU A 431 -12.97 2.51 -5.18
C GLU A 431 -14.47 2.59 -5.52
N PRO A 432 -15.31 3.17 -4.64
CA PRO A 432 -16.75 3.28 -4.85
C PRO A 432 -17.12 4.20 -6.03
N ASN A 433 -16.17 4.99 -6.54
CA ASN A 433 -16.32 5.84 -7.73
C ASN A 433 -16.42 5.01 -9.04
N PHE A 434 -16.09 3.73 -9.01
CA PHE A 434 -16.30 2.83 -10.15
C PHE A 434 -16.85 1.44 -9.78
N ALA A 435 -16.56 0.92 -8.59
CA ALA A 435 -16.96 -0.41 -8.17
C ALA A 435 -18.38 -0.44 -7.58
N ASN A 436 -19.27 -1.25 -8.15
CA ASN A 436 -20.63 -1.44 -7.63
C ASN A 436 -21.19 -2.83 -7.97
N ALA A 437 -20.75 -3.82 -7.22
CA ALA A 437 -21.11 -5.23 -7.40
C ALA A 437 -22.62 -5.52 -7.39
N TYR A 438 -23.38 -4.75 -6.61
CA TYR A 438 -24.77 -5.02 -6.27
C TYR A 438 -25.76 -4.09 -6.96
N ASN A 439 -25.27 -3.28 -7.88
CA ASN A 439 -26.09 -2.33 -8.61
C ASN A 439 -26.84 -1.34 -7.69
N PHE A 440 -26.20 -0.88 -6.62
CA PHE A 440 -26.75 0.15 -5.74
C PHE A 440 -26.92 1.48 -6.47
N THR A 441 -28.01 2.19 -6.17
CA THR A 441 -28.15 3.60 -6.57
C THR A 441 -27.03 4.45 -5.95
N PRO A 442 -26.65 5.59 -6.55
CA PRO A 442 -25.70 6.52 -5.95
C PRO A 442 -26.01 6.83 -4.48
N GLU A 443 -27.27 7.12 -4.16
CA GLU A 443 -27.71 7.42 -2.79
C GLU A 443 -27.56 6.22 -1.85
N GLN A 444 -27.86 5.01 -2.32
CA GLN A 444 -27.65 3.78 -1.55
C GLN A 444 -26.17 3.53 -1.25
N MET A 445 -25.29 3.83 -2.21
CA MET A 445 -23.85 3.69 -2.04
C MET A 445 -23.30 4.70 -1.03
N LEU A 446 -23.67 5.98 -1.16
CA LEU A 446 -23.30 7.05 -0.22
C LEU A 446 -23.79 6.75 1.20
N GLU A 447 -25.04 6.30 1.34
CA GLU A 447 -25.61 5.92 2.64
C GLU A 447 -24.92 4.69 3.25
N LEU A 448 -24.48 3.74 2.43
CA LEU A 448 -23.74 2.58 2.91
C LEU A 448 -22.35 2.99 3.41
N ILE A 449 -21.63 3.83 2.67
CA ILE A 449 -20.33 4.39 3.10
C ILE A 449 -20.50 5.18 4.40
N ARG A 450 -21.51 6.06 4.49
CA ARG A 450 -21.81 6.82 5.71
C ARG A 450 -22.01 5.89 6.90
N ALA A 451 -22.87 4.87 6.74
CA ALA A 451 -23.20 3.94 7.81
C ALA A 451 -22.00 3.10 8.27
N THR A 452 -21.12 2.68 7.36
CA THR A 452 -19.93 1.89 7.72
C THR A 452 -18.83 2.74 8.36
N VAL A 453 -18.60 3.97 7.89
CA VAL A 453 -17.68 4.93 8.54
C VAL A 453 -18.15 5.25 9.96
N GLU A 454 -19.43 5.56 10.16
CA GLU A 454 -20.01 5.81 11.48
C GLU A 454 -19.91 4.59 12.40
N ALA A 455 -20.13 3.38 11.87
CA ALA A 455 -20.02 2.14 12.61
C ALA A 455 -18.58 1.87 13.10
N GLY A 456 -17.59 2.11 12.24
CA GLY A 456 -16.18 1.98 12.60
C GLY A 456 -15.77 2.98 13.68
N LYS A 457 -16.17 4.25 13.54
CA LYS A 457 -15.94 5.27 14.57
C LYS A 457 -16.61 4.97 15.90
N ALA A 458 -17.85 4.46 15.87
CA ALA A 458 -18.56 4.05 17.08
C ALA A 458 -17.95 2.80 17.73
N ALA A 459 -17.30 1.94 16.95
CA ALA A 459 -16.59 0.76 17.41
C ALA A 459 -15.27 1.10 18.11
N ASN A 460 -14.48 2.01 17.53
CA ASN A 460 -13.26 2.55 18.13
C ASN A 460 -12.99 3.98 17.62
N PRO A 461 -13.18 5.03 18.46
CA PRO A 461 -12.97 6.42 18.04
C PRO A 461 -11.54 6.74 17.58
N GLU A 462 -10.54 6.02 18.13
CA GLU A 462 -9.11 6.18 17.82
C GLU A 462 -8.72 5.58 16.46
N SER A 463 -9.56 4.71 15.88
CA SER A 463 -9.28 4.16 14.55
C SER A 463 -9.66 5.17 13.46
N GLN A 464 -8.74 5.41 12.54
CA GLN A 464 -8.95 6.25 11.37
C GLN A 464 -9.76 5.50 10.32
N MET A 465 -10.93 6.03 9.97
CA MET A 465 -11.81 5.49 8.93
C MET A 465 -11.55 6.22 7.63
N GLN A 466 -11.16 5.47 6.61
CA GLN A 466 -10.81 5.99 5.30
C GLN A 466 -11.77 5.46 4.23
N VAL A 467 -11.96 6.26 3.17
CA VAL A 467 -12.60 5.80 1.94
C VAL A 467 -11.57 5.97 0.83
N ILE A 468 -11.35 4.91 0.05
CA ILE A 468 -10.29 4.88 -0.95
C ILE A 468 -10.91 5.13 -2.32
N LEU A 469 -10.37 6.08 -3.07
CA LEU A 469 -10.83 6.47 -4.41
C LEU A 469 -9.74 6.16 -5.43
N GLY A 470 -10.14 5.54 -6.54
CA GLY A 470 -9.19 5.12 -7.58
C GLY A 470 -8.97 6.21 -8.62
N ALA A 471 -7.72 6.40 -9.06
CA ALA A 471 -7.36 7.25 -10.20
C ALA A 471 -7.86 8.71 -10.09
N PRO A 472 -7.14 9.59 -9.36
CA PRO A 472 -7.62 10.93 -8.97
C PRO A 472 -7.78 11.95 -10.12
N GLY A 473 -7.39 11.61 -11.34
CA GLY A 473 -7.64 12.43 -12.52
C GLY A 473 -7.03 11.82 -13.77
N LEU A 474 -7.31 12.38 -14.94
CA LEU A 474 -6.75 11.92 -16.23
C LEU A 474 -6.77 10.39 -16.41
N SER A 475 -7.86 9.74 -15.98
CA SER A 475 -7.90 8.29 -15.86
C SER A 475 -8.74 7.64 -16.95
N TRP A 476 -8.31 6.43 -17.34
CA TRP A 476 -8.91 5.63 -18.40
C TRP A 476 -10.30 5.06 -18.03
N GLY A 477 -10.69 5.18 -16.75
CA GLY A 477 -11.93 4.62 -16.19
C GLY A 477 -13.20 5.41 -16.49
N GLU A 478 -13.10 6.64 -16.99
CA GLU A 478 -14.29 7.47 -17.28
C GLU A 478 -15.05 7.03 -18.56
N LEU A 479 -14.53 6.06 -19.32
CA LEU A 479 -14.94 5.83 -20.72
C LEU A 479 -15.23 4.37 -21.10
N GLN A 480 -15.55 3.47 -20.16
CA GLN A 480 -16.08 2.12 -20.51
C GLN A 480 -17.49 1.86 -19.95
N PRO A 481 -18.51 2.61 -20.41
CA PRO A 481 -19.91 2.37 -20.08
C PRO A 481 -20.42 0.99 -20.56
N ASP A 482 -19.70 0.30 -21.45
CA ASP A 482 -20.02 -1.05 -21.92
C ASP A 482 -19.41 -2.18 -21.09
N LYS A 483 -18.63 -1.86 -20.04
CA LYS A 483 -18.03 -2.87 -19.14
C LYS A 483 -18.29 -2.62 -17.67
N THR A 484 -18.56 -1.39 -17.27
CA THR A 484 -19.02 -1.11 -15.91
C THR A 484 -20.51 -1.41 -15.85
N SER A 485 -20.86 -2.61 -15.40
CA SER A 485 -22.20 -3.00 -14.98
C SER A 485 -22.79 -2.12 -13.85
N SER A 486 -22.09 -1.06 -13.44
CA SER A 486 -22.37 -0.22 -12.28
C SER A 486 -23.42 0.85 -12.60
N PRO A 487 -24.56 0.87 -11.89
CA PRO A 487 -25.57 1.93 -11.99
C PRO A 487 -25.14 3.31 -11.49
N ILE A 488 -23.95 3.44 -10.90
CA ILE A 488 -23.38 4.73 -10.48
C ILE A 488 -22.83 5.49 -11.71
N GLY A 489 -22.50 4.80 -12.80
CA GLY A 489 -21.70 5.36 -13.90
C GLY A 489 -20.25 5.59 -13.46
N SER A 490 -19.34 5.77 -14.42
CA SER A 490 -17.99 6.23 -14.10
C SER A 490 -18.02 7.72 -13.80
N ILE A 491 -17.65 8.09 -12.59
CA ILE A 491 -17.50 9.48 -12.13
C ILE A 491 -16.07 9.67 -11.63
N SER A 492 -15.50 10.84 -11.85
CA SER A 492 -14.15 11.12 -11.36
C SER A 492 -14.08 11.05 -9.83
N SER A 493 -12.91 10.69 -9.31
CA SER A 493 -12.67 10.65 -7.87
C SER A 493 -12.90 12.00 -7.20
N TYR A 494 -12.58 13.10 -7.88
CA TYR A 494 -12.82 14.45 -7.38
C TYR A 494 -14.32 14.72 -7.22
N ASP A 495 -15.11 14.46 -8.27
CA ASP A 495 -16.55 14.72 -8.25
C ASP A 495 -17.27 13.77 -7.27
N TYR A 496 -16.80 12.52 -7.14
CA TYR A 496 -17.32 11.57 -6.15
C TYR A 496 -17.02 12.00 -4.71
N LEU A 497 -15.79 12.45 -4.44
CA LEU A 497 -15.42 12.99 -3.13
C LEU A 497 -16.31 14.18 -2.75
N ARG A 498 -16.55 15.09 -3.69
CA ARG A 498 -17.46 16.21 -3.47
C ARG A 498 -18.87 15.74 -3.09
N GLN A 499 -19.43 14.78 -3.83
CA GLN A 499 -20.73 14.20 -3.50
C GLN A 499 -20.77 13.54 -2.12
N MET A 500 -19.69 12.84 -1.73
CA MET A 500 -19.58 12.23 -0.41
C MET A 500 -19.62 13.27 0.71
N LEU A 501 -18.84 14.34 0.57
CA LEU A 501 -18.78 15.43 1.56
C LEU A 501 -20.10 16.19 1.63
N ASP A 502 -20.73 16.48 0.49
CA ASP A 502 -22.04 17.12 0.42
C ASP A 502 -23.14 16.25 1.05
N TYR A 503 -23.03 14.92 0.95
CA TYR A 503 -23.91 13.96 1.62
C TYR A 503 -23.69 13.88 3.15
N GLY A 504 -22.63 14.50 3.66
CA GLY A 504 -22.30 14.55 5.09
C GLY A 504 -21.47 13.38 5.60
N ILE A 505 -20.76 12.66 4.71
CA ILE A 505 -19.82 11.60 5.10
C ILE A 505 -18.57 12.22 5.73
N LYS A 506 -18.17 11.73 6.90
CA LYS A 506 -17.02 12.25 7.67
C LYS A 506 -15.95 11.18 7.86
N ALA A 507 -15.27 10.84 6.78
CA ALA A 507 -14.05 10.03 6.85
C ALA A 507 -12.92 10.84 7.49
N ASP A 508 -11.99 10.18 8.18
CA ASP A 508 -10.82 10.83 8.80
C ASP A 508 -9.74 11.17 7.77
N ALA A 509 -9.70 10.40 6.67
CA ALA A 509 -8.84 10.66 5.52
C ALA A 509 -9.44 10.02 4.25
N ILE A 510 -8.95 10.44 3.10
CA ILE A 510 -9.29 9.87 1.79
C ILE A 510 -8.06 9.15 1.22
N GLY A 511 -8.22 7.87 0.89
CA GLY A 511 -7.21 7.11 0.17
C GLY A 511 -7.25 7.47 -1.32
N LEU A 512 -6.11 7.71 -1.96
CA LEU A 512 -6.00 7.89 -3.41
C LEU A 512 -5.10 6.82 -4.02
N GLN A 513 -5.53 6.21 -5.13
CA GLN A 513 -4.73 5.21 -5.85
C GLN A 513 -4.13 5.80 -7.14
N LEU A 514 -2.80 5.78 -7.25
CA LEU A 514 -1.98 6.35 -8.31
C LEU A 514 -1.37 5.24 -9.19
N TYR A 515 -2.12 4.79 -10.19
CA TYR A 515 -1.66 3.75 -11.13
C TYR A 515 -0.99 4.29 -12.42
N TYR A 516 -0.45 5.51 -12.37
CA TYR A 516 0.20 6.15 -13.52
C TYR A 516 1.54 5.48 -13.85
N GLY A 517 1.63 4.83 -15.01
CA GLY A 517 2.77 4.00 -15.42
C GLY A 517 2.57 2.50 -15.23
N VAL A 518 1.45 2.08 -14.64
CA VAL A 518 1.08 0.67 -14.46
C VAL A 518 -0.10 0.32 -15.38
N VAL A 519 -1.26 0.91 -15.12
CA VAL A 519 -2.46 0.75 -15.98
C VAL A 519 -3.04 2.07 -16.45
N LEU A 520 -2.59 3.21 -15.90
CA LEU A 520 -2.91 4.55 -16.37
C LEU A 520 -1.71 5.15 -17.10
N MET A 521 -1.98 6.03 -18.06
CA MET A 521 -0.92 6.76 -18.77
C MET A 521 0.00 7.49 -17.78
N PRO A 522 1.33 7.39 -17.87
CA PRO A 522 2.25 8.14 -17.01
C PRO A 522 1.94 9.64 -17.03
N LEU A 523 2.22 10.32 -15.92
CA LEU A 523 2.20 11.77 -15.82
C LEU A 523 3.63 12.27 -15.64
N ASP A 524 3.95 13.44 -16.18
CA ASP A 524 5.13 14.16 -15.71
C ASP A 524 4.92 14.62 -14.26
N LEU A 525 6.01 14.69 -13.49
CA LEU A 525 5.97 15.06 -12.07
C LEU A 525 5.35 16.44 -11.82
N GLY A 526 5.46 17.37 -12.77
CA GLY A 526 4.84 18.69 -12.69
C GLY A 526 3.32 18.61 -12.73
N THR A 527 2.78 17.85 -13.68
CA THR A 527 1.35 17.59 -13.84
C THR A 527 0.77 16.83 -12.65
N LEU A 528 1.45 15.79 -12.17
CA LEU A 528 1.00 15.04 -10.97
C LEU A 528 0.96 15.93 -9.72
N SER A 529 1.98 16.78 -9.54
CA SER A 529 2.03 17.74 -8.42
C SER A 529 0.88 18.75 -8.48
N ASP A 530 0.59 19.30 -9.66
CA ASP A 530 -0.51 20.24 -9.86
C ASP A 530 -1.88 19.57 -9.64
N LEU A 531 -2.03 18.31 -10.07
CA LEU A 531 -3.23 17.51 -9.84
C LEU A 531 -3.51 17.35 -8.33
N LEU A 532 -2.49 16.98 -7.55
CA LEU A 532 -2.62 16.85 -6.09
C LEU A 532 -2.81 18.21 -5.39
N ASP A 533 -2.27 19.31 -5.93
CA ASP A 533 -2.50 20.67 -5.41
C ASP A 533 -3.98 21.07 -5.49
N VAL A 534 -4.71 20.63 -6.53
CA VAL A 534 -6.16 20.87 -6.63
C VAL A 534 -6.92 20.19 -5.49
N TYR A 535 -6.60 18.94 -5.19
CA TYR A 535 -7.21 18.21 -4.07
C TYR A 535 -6.96 18.90 -2.72
N GLY A 536 -5.72 19.28 -2.45
CA GLY A 536 -5.36 19.96 -1.19
C GLY A 536 -5.89 21.37 -1.06
N ALA A 537 -6.19 22.05 -2.17
CA ALA A 537 -6.79 23.38 -2.17
C ALA A 537 -8.32 23.33 -1.96
N ASP A 538 -8.99 22.34 -2.54
CA ASP A 538 -10.45 22.29 -2.59
C ASP A 538 -11.09 21.50 -1.44
N PHE A 539 -10.35 20.58 -0.81
CA PHE A 539 -10.86 19.72 0.25
C PHE A 539 -10.05 19.83 1.54
N ASP A 540 -10.75 20.10 2.65
CA ASP A 540 -10.18 20.13 4.01
C ASP A 540 -10.25 18.74 4.65
N VAL A 541 -9.64 17.75 3.98
CA VAL A 541 -9.49 16.38 4.48
C VAL A 541 -8.07 15.89 4.23
N PRO A 542 -7.47 15.10 5.14
CA PRO A 542 -6.19 14.46 4.88
C PRO A 542 -6.28 13.44 3.74
N PHE A 543 -5.22 13.35 2.96
CA PHE A 543 -5.07 12.37 1.88
C PHE A 543 -3.98 11.35 2.21
N TYR A 544 -4.27 10.07 1.99
CA TYR A 544 -3.29 8.99 2.07
C TYR A 544 -3.15 8.39 0.68
N ILE A 545 -1.93 8.25 0.17
CA ILE A 545 -1.73 7.55 -1.11
C ILE A 545 -1.75 6.06 -0.81
N GLU A 546 -2.91 5.44 -1.04
CA GLU A 546 -3.19 4.06 -0.66
C GLU A 546 -2.46 3.06 -1.55
N GLU A 547 -2.34 3.36 -2.85
CA GLU A 547 -1.75 2.46 -3.82
C GLU A 547 -0.92 3.25 -4.84
N MET A 548 0.37 2.98 -4.90
CA MET A 548 1.26 3.46 -5.96
C MET A 548 2.35 2.41 -6.23
N GLU A 549 2.72 2.31 -7.50
CA GLU A 549 3.56 1.24 -8.05
C GLU A 549 4.23 1.73 -9.35
N TYR A 550 5.32 1.10 -9.75
CA TYR A 550 5.88 1.24 -11.11
C TYR A 550 6.71 -0.01 -11.46
N PRO A 551 6.58 -0.59 -12.68
CA PRO A 551 7.25 -1.85 -12.99
C PRO A 551 8.74 -1.69 -13.31
N SER A 552 9.54 -2.65 -12.83
CA SER A 552 10.81 -3.04 -13.44
C SER A 552 10.63 -4.36 -14.21
N LEU A 553 10.89 -4.33 -15.52
CA LEU A 553 10.74 -5.49 -16.42
C LEU A 553 12.10 -6.09 -16.85
N GLU A 554 13.21 -5.62 -16.28
CA GLU A 554 14.56 -6.13 -16.58
C GLU A 554 14.71 -7.62 -16.23
N SER A 555 14.15 -8.04 -15.10
CA SER A 555 14.11 -9.44 -14.66
C SER A 555 13.12 -10.31 -15.45
N TYR A 556 12.32 -9.71 -16.34
CA TYR A 556 11.23 -10.37 -17.09
C TYR A 556 11.36 -10.21 -18.61
N PRO A 557 12.50 -10.62 -19.21
CA PRO A 557 12.74 -10.42 -20.63
C PRO A 557 11.66 -11.08 -21.49
N GLY A 558 11.01 -10.28 -22.34
CA GLY A 558 9.99 -10.75 -23.27
C GLY A 558 8.56 -10.79 -22.71
N LEU A 559 8.36 -10.50 -21.42
CA LEU A 559 7.04 -10.29 -20.86
C LEU A 559 6.41 -9.03 -21.50
N ARG A 560 5.13 -9.13 -21.87
CA ARG A 560 4.34 -8.01 -22.38
C ARG A 560 3.05 -7.91 -21.58
N THR A 561 2.99 -6.92 -20.70
CA THR A 561 1.79 -6.52 -19.95
C THR A 561 1.24 -5.21 -20.52
N PRO A 562 0.02 -4.79 -20.16
CA PRO A 562 -0.45 -3.43 -20.42
C PRO A 562 0.58 -2.36 -20.00
N SER A 563 1.22 -2.52 -18.85
CA SER A 563 2.25 -1.62 -18.32
C SER A 563 3.47 -1.50 -19.24
N SER A 564 3.83 -2.56 -19.99
CA SER A 564 4.99 -2.55 -20.91
C SER A 564 4.91 -1.51 -22.04
N TYR A 565 3.74 -0.89 -22.24
CA TYR A 565 3.52 0.18 -23.22
C TYR A 565 3.47 1.58 -22.59
N LEU A 566 3.50 1.67 -21.26
CA LEU A 566 3.33 2.87 -20.44
C LEU A 566 4.68 3.31 -19.88
N VAL A 567 5.58 3.67 -20.80
CA VAL A 567 6.97 4.00 -20.50
C VAL A 567 7.10 5.39 -19.90
N TRP A 568 7.65 5.49 -18.70
CA TRP A 568 8.20 6.73 -18.13
C TRP A 568 9.73 6.70 -18.21
N HIS A 569 10.35 7.82 -18.58
CA HIS A 569 11.79 8.04 -18.70
C HIS A 569 12.55 6.89 -19.39
N GLY A 570 13.44 6.22 -18.65
CA GLY A 570 14.32 5.15 -19.12
C GLY A 570 13.61 3.83 -19.41
N GLY A 571 12.29 3.74 -19.20
CA GLY A 571 11.51 2.51 -19.39
C GLY A 571 11.21 1.81 -18.07
N HIS A 572 11.15 0.49 -18.13
CA HIS A 572 10.86 -0.37 -16.98
C HIS A 572 12.16 -1.03 -16.52
N THR A 573 13.07 -0.22 -16.00
CA THR A 573 14.37 -0.64 -15.47
C THR A 573 14.42 -0.43 -13.96
N ASP A 574 15.32 -1.12 -13.26
CA ASP A 574 15.50 -0.91 -11.82
C ASP A 574 15.87 0.54 -11.49
N ALA A 575 16.70 1.16 -12.34
CA ALA A 575 17.07 2.56 -12.20
C ALA A 575 15.84 3.49 -12.32
N THR A 576 14.95 3.22 -13.29
CA THR A 576 13.75 4.04 -13.49
C THR A 576 12.72 3.81 -12.39
N GLN A 577 12.58 2.58 -11.89
CA GLN A 577 11.71 2.28 -10.74
C GLN A 577 12.19 3.00 -9.48
N ALA A 578 13.50 2.99 -9.21
CA ALA A 578 14.09 3.73 -8.10
C ALA A 578 13.93 5.25 -8.24
N GLU A 579 14.12 5.79 -9.45
CA GLU A 579 13.89 7.19 -9.77
C GLU A 579 12.43 7.58 -9.55
N TYR A 580 11.48 6.79 -10.07
CA TYR A 580 10.05 7.02 -9.92
C TYR A 580 9.64 7.01 -8.45
N ALA A 581 10.07 5.99 -7.69
CA ALA A 581 9.74 5.87 -6.28
C ALA A 581 10.28 7.05 -5.47
N THR A 582 11.56 7.40 -5.63
CA THR A 582 12.17 8.51 -4.88
C THR A 582 11.56 9.87 -5.23
N ALA A 583 11.28 10.12 -6.52
CA ALA A 583 10.62 11.34 -6.97
C ALA A 583 9.19 11.45 -6.42
N LEU A 584 8.42 10.35 -6.48
CA LEU A 584 7.04 10.33 -6.02
C LEU A 584 6.95 10.49 -4.50
N TYR A 585 7.73 9.74 -3.71
CA TYR A 585 7.77 9.93 -2.26
C TYR A 585 8.20 11.36 -1.88
N THR A 586 9.17 11.96 -2.59
CA THR A 586 9.59 13.35 -2.33
C THR A 586 8.44 14.33 -2.57
N LEU A 587 7.70 14.19 -3.68
CA LEU A 587 6.52 14.99 -3.95
C LEU A 587 5.46 14.81 -2.87
N LEU A 588 5.10 13.57 -2.53
CA LEU A 588 4.04 13.26 -1.58
C LEU A 588 4.39 13.74 -0.16
N PHE A 589 5.63 13.53 0.29
CA PHE A 589 6.10 14.00 1.59
C PHE A 589 6.08 15.53 1.67
N SER A 590 6.30 16.26 0.56
CA SER A 590 6.27 17.73 0.58
C SER A 590 4.88 18.35 0.79
N LYS A 591 3.79 17.62 0.47
CA LYS A 591 2.43 18.18 0.53
C LYS A 591 1.86 18.07 1.95
N PRO A 592 1.52 19.18 2.63
CA PRO A 592 1.08 19.15 4.03
C PRO A 592 -0.25 18.41 4.25
N TYR A 593 -1.11 18.33 3.24
CA TYR A 593 -2.39 17.62 3.28
C TYR A 593 -2.27 16.12 2.94
N VAL A 594 -1.09 15.63 2.58
CA VAL A 594 -0.83 14.20 2.39
C VAL A 594 -0.23 13.63 3.68
N ILE A 595 -0.83 12.61 4.27
CA ILE A 595 -0.41 12.05 5.58
C ILE A 595 0.38 10.76 5.48
N GLY A 596 0.56 10.23 4.27
CA GLY A 596 1.35 9.02 4.05
C GLY A 596 1.22 8.50 2.64
N ALA A 597 2.05 7.51 2.32
CA ALA A 597 2.05 6.85 1.04
C ALA A 597 2.44 5.38 1.18
N ASN A 598 1.79 4.54 0.37
CA ASN A 598 1.96 3.11 0.38
C ASN A 598 2.43 2.59 -0.97
N TRP A 599 3.62 1.99 -0.99
CA TRP A 599 4.03 1.17 -2.12
C TRP A 599 3.30 -0.17 -2.05
N LEU A 600 2.32 -0.40 -2.92
CA LEU A 600 1.36 -1.48 -2.70
C LEU A 600 1.99 -2.87 -2.85
N MET A 601 2.77 -3.11 -3.90
CA MET A 601 3.29 -4.45 -4.17
C MET A 601 4.53 -4.76 -3.32
N GLY A 602 4.39 -5.75 -2.44
CA GLY A 602 5.50 -6.32 -1.68
C GLY A 602 6.51 -7.04 -2.55
N SER A 603 6.00 -7.88 -3.45
CA SER A 603 6.79 -8.72 -4.34
C SER A 603 6.38 -8.53 -5.80
N ASP A 604 7.29 -8.80 -6.73
CA ASP A 604 7.01 -8.74 -8.17
C ASP A 604 5.99 -9.76 -8.69
N LEU A 605 5.67 -10.79 -7.90
CA LEU A 605 4.55 -11.65 -8.26
C LEU A 605 3.25 -10.93 -7.92
N PRO A 606 2.22 -10.98 -8.76
CA PRO A 606 0.94 -10.37 -8.42
C PRO A 606 0.24 -11.17 -7.31
N ALA A 607 -0.52 -10.48 -6.46
CA ALA A 607 -1.39 -11.12 -5.46
C ALA A 607 -2.50 -11.99 -6.11
N TYR A 608 -2.82 -11.75 -7.39
CA TYR A 608 -3.81 -12.53 -8.13
C TYR A 608 -3.35 -12.82 -9.56
N LEU A 609 -3.70 -14.01 -10.11
CA LEU A 609 -3.40 -14.33 -11.52
C LEU A 609 -4.06 -13.33 -12.50
N SER A 610 -5.23 -12.81 -12.15
CA SER A 610 -5.92 -11.75 -12.89
C SER A 610 -5.14 -10.43 -12.93
N GLU A 611 -4.15 -10.28 -12.05
CA GLU A 611 -3.30 -9.10 -11.93
C GLU A 611 -1.89 -9.34 -12.45
N SER A 612 -1.70 -10.34 -13.32
CA SER A 612 -0.43 -10.55 -14.04
C SER A 612 0.09 -9.33 -14.82
N PHE A 613 -0.69 -8.26 -14.96
CA PHE A 613 -0.22 -6.98 -15.45
C PHE A 613 0.73 -6.24 -14.50
N ARG A 614 0.70 -6.54 -13.19
CA ARG A 614 1.54 -5.93 -12.13
C ARG A 614 2.86 -6.66 -11.86
N ILE A 615 3.27 -7.54 -12.79
CA ILE A 615 4.54 -8.25 -12.63
C ILE A 615 5.69 -7.25 -12.72
N GLY A 616 6.58 -7.27 -11.73
CA GLY A 616 7.73 -6.37 -11.64
C GLY A 616 7.49 -5.08 -10.84
N ASP A 617 6.31 -4.92 -10.23
CA ASP A 617 5.94 -3.72 -9.47
C ASP A 617 6.43 -3.76 -8.01
N GLY A 618 7.04 -4.86 -7.57
CA GLY A 618 7.43 -5.10 -6.18
C GLY A 618 8.63 -4.28 -5.73
N TRP A 619 8.84 -4.20 -4.42
CA TRP A 619 10.12 -3.78 -3.82
C TRP A 619 10.99 -4.98 -3.41
N ILE A 620 10.43 -6.19 -3.44
CA ILE A 620 11.11 -7.49 -3.34
C ILE A 620 10.99 -8.22 -4.69
N GLU A 621 12.05 -8.88 -5.12
CA GLU A 621 12.05 -9.69 -6.33
C GLU A 621 11.05 -10.88 -6.26
N GLN A 622 10.83 -11.55 -7.40
CA GLN A 622 9.98 -12.75 -7.47
C GLN A 622 10.45 -13.89 -6.54
N ASP A 623 11.73 -13.94 -6.18
CA ASP A 623 12.23 -14.95 -5.23
C ASP A 623 11.69 -14.74 -3.80
N GLY A 624 11.15 -13.55 -3.50
CA GLY A 624 10.66 -13.21 -2.18
C GLY A 624 11.77 -12.95 -1.16
N GLU A 625 13.00 -12.82 -1.64
CA GLU A 625 14.20 -12.91 -0.81
C GLU A 625 15.23 -11.81 -1.10
N THR A 626 15.13 -11.17 -2.26
CA THR A 626 16.07 -10.15 -2.73
C THR A 626 15.36 -8.80 -2.82
N LEU A 627 15.91 -7.79 -2.13
CA LEU A 627 15.47 -6.39 -2.24
C LEU A 627 15.82 -5.84 -3.62
N ARG A 628 14.87 -5.15 -4.26
CA ARG A 628 15.16 -4.41 -5.49
C ARG A 628 15.96 -3.13 -5.20
N PRO A 629 16.71 -2.60 -6.17
CA PRO A 629 17.46 -1.33 -6.02
C PRO A 629 16.62 -0.16 -5.49
N MET A 630 15.33 -0.12 -5.84
CA MET A 630 14.41 0.91 -5.36
C MET A 630 14.26 0.92 -3.82
N ALA A 631 14.35 -0.23 -3.15
CA ALA A 631 14.22 -0.33 -1.71
C ALA A 631 15.38 0.36 -0.98
N PHE A 632 16.60 0.24 -1.52
CA PHE A 632 17.77 0.95 -0.99
C PHE A 632 17.70 2.46 -1.26
N ALA A 633 17.18 2.86 -2.43
CA ALA A 633 16.97 4.27 -2.74
C ALA A 633 15.93 4.91 -1.79
N LEU A 634 14.87 4.18 -1.45
CA LEU A 634 13.89 4.61 -0.45
C LEU A 634 14.46 4.63 0.97
N HIS A 635 15.30 3.66 1.35
CA HIS A 635 16.01 3.69 2.63
C HIS A 635 16.81 4.99 2.81
N ASP A 636 17.64 5.34 1.82
CA ASP A 636 18.44 6.55 1.86
C ASP A 636 17.58 7.82 1.92
N LEU A 637 16.46 7.83 1.18
CA LEU A 637 15.50 8.93 1.18
C LEU A 637 14.81 9.10 2.55
N PHE A 638 14.28 8.02 3.12
CA PHE A 638 13.59 8.03 4.41
C PHE A 638 14.57 8.34 5.56
N ALA A 639 15.80 7.84 5.48
CA ALA A 639 16.86 8.21 6.41
C ALA A 639 17.17 9.72 6.36
N SER A 640 17.07 10.36 5.18
CA SER A 640 17.21 11.82 5.05
C SER A 640 16.06 12.62 5.70
N TRP A 641 14.93 11.96 5.96
CA TRP A 641 13.78 12.50 6.69
C TRP A 641 13.73 12.07 8.15
N THR A 642 14.75 11.36 8.64
CA THR A 642 14.81 10.89 10.02
C THR A 642 15.70 11.80 10.87
N THR A 643 15.15 12.31 11.98
CA THR A 643 15.87 13.23 12.86
C THR A 643 16.65 12.49 13.94
N THR A 644 17.97 12.71 14.00
CA THR A 644 18.80 12.26 15.13
C THR A 644 19.83 13.31 15.50
N GLY A 645 20.28 13.33 16.74
CA GLY A 645 21.35 14.23 17.14
C GLY A 645 21.65 14.22 18.64
N ARG A 646 22.59 15.09 19.01
CA ARG A 646 23.06 15.28 20.39
C ARG A 646 23.31 16.77 20.63
N GLY A 647 22.87 17.26 21.78
CA GLY A 647 23.12 18.63 22.24
C GLY A 647 23.32 18.69 23.75
N LYS A 648 23.55 19.91 24.26
CA LYS A 648 23.54 20.19 25.70
C LYS A 648 22.52 21.29 25.99
N THR A 649 21.88 21.21 27.15
CA THR A 649 20.98 22.26 27.62
C THR A 649 21.72 23.57 27.92
N ASP A 650 21.11 24.70 27.59
CA ASP A 650 21.59 26.05 27.89
C ASP A 650 21.35 26.46 29.37
N ALA A 651 21.60 27.72 29.71
CA ALA A 651 21.43 28.25 31.07
C ALA A 651 19.96 28.19 31.55
N GLU A 652 19.02 28.21 30.62
CA GLU A 652 17.57 28.09 30.84
C GLU A 652 17.10 26.62 30.79
N GLY A 653 18.04 25.67 30.69
CA GLY A 653 17.78 24.24 30.67
C GLY A 653 17.24 23.74 29.33
N ARG A 654 17.40 24.49 28.24
CA ARG A 654 16.80 24.19 26.94
C ARG A 654 17.80 23.68 25.92
N LEU A 655 17.36 22.74 25.10
CA LEU A 655 17.97 22.38 23.83
C LEU A 655 16.92 22.56 22.73
N GLN A 656 17.27 23.33 21.69
CA GLN A 656 16.43 23.52 20.51
C GLN A 656 17.10 22.92 19.28
N PHE A 657 16.32 22.23 18.45
CA PHE A 657 16.75 21.70 17.16
C PHE A 657 15.58 21.68 16.18
N MET A 658 15.88 21.48 14.89
CA MET A 658 14.86 21.25 13.86
C MET A 658 14.69 19.74 13.66
N GLY A 659 13.45 19.26 13.68
CA GLY A 659 13.15 17.85 13.48
C GLY A 659 11.82 17.63 12.76
N TYR A 660 11.64 16.45 12.21
CA TYR A 660 10.40 16.03 11.55
C TYR A 660 9.36 15.59 12.59
N ALA A 661 8.07 15.79 12.31
CA ALA A 661 7.00 15.38 13.21
C ALA A 661 6.98 13.85 13.39
N GLY A 662 6.75 13.39 14.62
CA GLY A 662 6.86 11.97 14.95
C GLY A 662 7.16 11.64 16.40
N ASN A 663 7.41 10.35 16.63
CA ASN A 663 7.84 9.83 17.93
C ASN A 663 9.36 9.84 18.03
N TYR A 664 9.87 10.27 19.18
CA TYR A 664 11.30 10.36 19.49
C TYR A 664 11.60 9.59 20.77
N GLU A 665 12.78 8.98 20.82
CA GLU A 665 13.45 8.58 22.04
C GLU A 665 14.43 9.69 22.45
N ILE A 666 14.28 10.19 23.67
CA ILE A 666 15.12 11.23 24.26
C ILE A 666 15.91 10.61 25.41
N THR A 667 17.22 10.78 25.40
CA THR A 667 18.13 10.32 26.44
C THR A 667 18.84 11.51 27.08
N LEU A 668 18.69 11.69 28.39
CA LEU A 668 19.37 12.71 29.18
C LEU A 668 20.56 12.09 29.91
N THR A 669 21.74 12.72 29.83
CA THR A 669 22.95 12.30 30.54
C THR A 669 23.53 13.44 31.37
N GLY A 670 23.63 13.24 32.68
CA GLY A 670 24.25 14.18 33.64
C GLY A 670 25.76 13.97 33.83
N ASP A 671 26.42 14.83 34.62
CA ASP A 671 27.86 14.80 34.87
C ASP A 671 28.35 13.56 35.67
N GLY A 672 27.44 12.84 36.32
CA GLY A 672 27.68 11.62 37.11
C GLY A 672 27.31 10.31 36.40
N ASP A 673 27.11 10.33 35.07
CA ASP A 673 26.67 9.21 34.22
C ASP A 673 25.26 8.68 34.54
N GLY A 674 24.40 9.49 35.17
CA GLY A 674 22.97 9.20 35.27
C GLY A 674 22.31 9.35 33.89
N ILE A 675 21.68 8.28 33.39
CA ILE A 675 21.02 8.23 32.08
C ILE A 675 19.52 8.05 32.26
N TYR A 676 18.73 9.01 31.78
CA TYR A 676 17.27 8.96 31.77
C TYR A 676 16.76 8.86 30.35
N GLN A 677 15.88 7.90 30.05
CA GLN A 677 15.28 7.74 28.73
C GLN A 677 13.76 7.93 28.79
N GLN A 678 13.22 8.70 27.85
CA GLN A 678 11.79 8.90 27.69
C GLN A 678 11.42 9.02 26.21
N SER A 679 10.29 8.42 25.82
CA SER A 679 9.70 8.69 24.51
C SER A 679 8.80 9.93 24.55
N ALA A 680 8.86 10.73 23.48
CA ALA A 680 8.03 11.91 23.29
C ALA A 680 7.47 11.94 21.87
N HIS A 681 6.28 12.51 21.70
CA HIS A 681 5.69 12.76 20.40
C HIS A 681 5.75 14.27 20.12
N PHE A 682 6.12 14.64 18.90
CA PHE A 682 6.12 16.03 18.45
C PHE A 682 5.28 16.13 17.16
N ASP A 683 4.12 16.77 17.28
CA ASP A 683 3.22 17.02 16.15
C ASP A 683 3.76 18.09 15.19
N GLN A 684 3.13 18.19 14.02
CA GLN A 684 3.48 19.14 12.96
C GLN A 684 2.98 20.59 13.21
N THR A 685 2.35 20.89 14.36
CA THR A 685 1.79 22.22 14.69
C THR A 685 2.50 22.89 15.87
N GLU A 686 2.97 24.15 15.69
CA GLU A 686 3.54 25.15 16.64
C GLU A 686 4.46 24.67 17.80
N GLU A 687 5.62 25.34 17.97
CA GLU A 687 6.66 25.14 19.01
C GLU A 687 6.40 24.01 20.03
N SER A 688 6.86 22.81 19.69
CA SER A 688 6.68 21.64 20.54
C SER A 688 7.75 21.64 21.65
N GLU A 689 7.47 22.32 22.76
CA GLU A 689 8.28 22.25 24.00
C GLU A 689 7.82 21.08 24.88
N ILE A 690 8.73 20.16 25.20
CA ILE A 690 8.54 19.16 26.25
C ILE A 690 9.38 19.51 27.47
N ILE A 691 8.79 19.39 28.66
CA ILE A 691 9.49 19.57 29.93
C ILE A 691 9.79 18.20 30.54
N LEU A 692 11.07 17.90 30.70
CA LEU A 692 11.57 16.65 31.29
C LEU A 692 12.15 16.93 32.67
N GLN A 693 11.67 16.20 33.68
CA GLN A 693 12.22 16.30 35.03
C GLN A 693 13.37 15.28 35.19
N PHE A 694 14.56 15.76 35.55
CA PHE A 694 15.77 14.94 35.69
C PHE A 694 16.33 15.06 37.12
N ASP A 695 16.20 13.98 37.90
CA ASP A 695 16.87 13.81 39.19
C ASP A 695 18.05 12.86 39.02
N GLU A 696 19.23 13.41 38.79
CA GLU A 696 20.43 12.63 38.52
C GLU A 696 20.76 11.59 39.61
N ARG A 697 20.50 11.92 40.88
CA ARG A 697 20.79 10.98 41.99
C ARG A 697 19.84 9.79 41.95
N GLN A 698 18.56 10.05 41.74
CA GLN A 698 17.55 9.01 41.62
C GLN A 698 17.80 8.15 40.39
N VAL A 699 18.03 8.78 39.24
CA VAL A 699 18.33 8.08 37.97
C VAL A 699 19.58 7.21 38.10
N LYS A 700 20.66 7.70 38.72
CA LYS A 700 21.86 6.87 38.94
C LYS A 700 21.58 5.66 39.85
N ALA A 701 20.76 5.83 40.88
CA ALA A 701 20.34 4.73 41.75
C ALA A 701 19.48 3.68 41.03
N ASP A 702 18.56 4.15 40.17
CA ASP A 702 17.70 3.30 39.35
C ASP A 702 18.52 2.53 38.30
N ASN A 703 19.43 3.21 37.60
CA ASN A 703 20.34 2.59 36.62
C ASN A 703 21.23 1.54 37.27
N ARG A 704 21.77 1.82 38.45
CA ARG A 704 22.55 0.83 39.22
C ARG A 704 21.71 -0.40 39.55
N SER A 705 20.47 -0.20 39.99
CA SER A 705 19.57 -1.30 40.36
C SER A 705 19.19 -2.14 39.14
N ALA A 706 18.90 -1.49 38.01
CA ALA A 706 18.61 -2.16 36.74
C ALA A 706 19.82 -2.95 36.22
N ALA A 707 21.01 -2.35 36.23
CA ALA A 707 22.24 -3.01 35.80
C ALA A 707 22.58 -4.23 36.66
N GLN A 708 22.39 -4.15 37.98
CA GLN A 708 22.56 -5.30 38.87
C GLN A 708 21.56 -6.41 38.52
N ALA A 709 20.29 -6.09 38.36
CA ALA A 709 19.27 -7.08 37.99
C ALA A 709 19.56 -7.74 36.63
N THR A 710 20.10 -6.99 35.66
CA THR A 710 20.52 -7.55 34.37
C THR A 710 21.76 -8.44 34.50
N LEU A 711 22.73 -8.09 35.35
CA LEU A 711 23.87 -8.96 35.63
C LEU A 711 23.43 -10.27 36.28
N ASP A 712 22.52 -10.21 37.25
CA ASP A 712 21.98 -11.41 37.91
C ASP A 712 21.32 -12.34 36.87
N LYS A 713 20.51 -11.78 35.96
CA LYS A 713 19.92 -12.52 34.83
C LYS A 713 20.95 -13.10 33.86
N ALA A 714 22.00 -12.35 33.52
CA ALA A 714 23.07 -12.83 32.65
C ALA A 714 23.84 -13.99 33.29
N GLU A 715 24.07 -13.94 34.59
CA GLU A 715 24.67 -15.04 35.35
C GLU A 715 23.76 -16.27 35.35
N GLU A 716 22.46 -16.10 35.57
CA GLU A 716 21.45 -17.16 35.49
C GLU A 716 21.38 -17.79 34.09
N ALA A 717 21.39 -16.98 33.03
CA ALA A 717 21.40 -17.47 31.65
C ALA A 717 22.66 -18.28 31.32
N LEU A 718 23.83 -17.86 31.81
CA LEU A 718 25.08 -18.63 31.68
C LEU A 718 25.02 -19.95 32.45
N LYS A 719 24.50 -19.96 33.69
CA LYS A 719 24.29 -21.18 34.48
C LYS A 719 23.30 -22.14 33.81
N TRP A 720 22.24 -21.59 33.24
CA TRP A 720 21.28 -22.35 32.44
C TRP A 720 21.98 -23.00 31.24
N ALA A 721 22.77 -22.24 30.46
CA ALA A 721 23.49 -22.78 29.31
C ALA A 721 24.48 -23.88 29.71
N ASP A 722 25.18 -23.71 30.83
CA ASP A 722 26.03 -24.76 31.44
C ASP A 722 25.24 -26.03 31.77
N SER A 723 24.07 -25.87 32.40
CA SER A 723 23.23 -27.00 32.84
C SER A 723 22.71 -27.86 31.68
N TRP A 724 22.48 -27.24 30.52
CA TRP A 724 22.02 -27.90 29.30
C TRP A 724 23.14 -28.32 28.35
N GLY A 725 24.41 -28.00 28.67
CA GLY A 725 25.55 -28.28 27.79
C GLY A 725 25.62 -27.38 26.54
N LYS A 726 24.78 -26.35 26.42
CA LYS A 726 24.73 -25.45 25.27
C LYS A 726 26.09 -24.79 25.04
N THR A 727 26.56 -24.82 23.79
CA THR A 727 27.82 -24.20 23.35
C THR A 727 27.59 -23.00 22.43
N ALA A 728 26.47 -22.97 21.70
CA ALA A 728 26.09 -21.84 20.86
C ALA A 728 26.06 -20.51 21.66
N GLY A 729 26.76 -19.49 21.17
CA GLY A 729 26.83 -18.14 21.74
C GLY A 729 27.42 -18.01 23.16
N LYS A 730 27.87 -19.11 23.77
CA LYS A 730 28.38 -19.14 25.15
C LYS A 730 29.67 -18.35 25.35
N VAL A 731 30.59 -18.42 24.38
CA VAL A 731 31.85 -17.66 24.43
C VAL A 731 31.57 -16.16 24.43
N ASP A 732 30.66 -15.72 23.57
CA ASP A 732 30.27 -14.31 23.49
C ASP A 732 29.52 -13.87 24.76
N ALA A 733 28.61 -14.69 25.28
CA ALA A 733 27.92 -14.41 26.53
C ALA A 733 28.88 -14.25 27.72
N GLN A 734 29.87 -15.13 27.86
CA GLN A 734 30.90 -15.03 28.90
C GLN A 734 31.71 -13.75 28.74
N MET A 735 32.16 -13.45 27.52
CA MET A 735 32.88 -12.21 27.22
C MET A 735 32.04 -10.96 27.57
N PHE A 736 30.77 -10.92 27.17
CA PHE A 736 29.87 -9.81 27.46
C PHE A 736 29.59 -9.67 28.95
N PHE A 737 29.37 -10.78 29.67
CA PHE A 737 29.16 -10.78 31.11
C PHE A 737 30.38 -10.28 31.90
N GLU A 738 31.60 -10.67 31.52
CA GLU A 738 32.83 -10.17 32.13
C GLU A 738 33.02 -8.67 31.90
N LYS A 739 32.75 -8.20 30.68
CA LYS A 739 32.78 -6.77 30.34
C LYS A 739 31.70 -6.00 31.10
N ALA A 740 30.49 -6.56 31.24
CA ALA A 740 29.39 -5.96 31.99
C ALA A 740 29.75 -5.79 33.48
N ASN A 741 30.33 -6.82 34.10
CA ASN A 741 30.82 -6.77 35.49
C ASN A 741 31.96 -5.76 35.69
N THR A 742 32.80 -5.58 34.66
CA THR A 742 33.86 -4.57 34.69
C THR A 742 33.27 -3.16 34.62
N ALA A 743 32.31 -2.93 33.72
CA ALA A 743 31.58 -1.67 33.60
C ALA A 743 30.83 -1.33 34.89
N PHE A 744 30.12 -2.29 35.47
CA PHE A 744 29.36 -2.10 36.73
C PHE A 744 30.26 -1.68 37.90
N ARG A 745 31.44 -2.30 38.03
CA ARG A 745 32.44 -1.92 39.04
C ARG A 745 33.09 -0.56 38.76
N GLY A 746 33.14 -0.15 37.50
CA GLY A 746 33.53 1.18 37.08
C GLY A 746 32.44 2.25 37.23
N GLU A 747 31.27 1.89 37.77
CA GLU A 747 30.05 2.72 37.85
C GLU A 747 29.44 3.12 36.49
N ASP A 748 29.86 2.49 35.39
CA ASP A 748 29.25 2.64 34.08
C ASP A 748 28.05 1.67 33.97
N TYR A 749 26.96 2.05 34.65
CA TYR A 749 25.78 1.20 34.80
C TYR A 749 25.03 0.99 33.49
N GLN A 750 25.06 1.95 32.57
CA GLN A 750 24.44 1.76 31.26
C GLN A 750 25.20 0.75 30.43
N ARG A 751 26.53 0.86 30.37
CA ARG A 751 27.34 -0.10 29.64
C ARG A 751 27.22 -1.49 30.25
N ALA A 752 27.11 -1.58 31.57
CA ALA A 752 26.82 -2.83 32.27
C ALA A 752 25.45 -3.41 31.87
N LEU A 753 24.41 -2.58 31.81
CA LEU A 753 23.07 -2.97 31.39
C LEU A 753 23.06 -3.49 29.93
N GLU A 754 23.65 -2.75 28.99
CA GLU A 754 23.74 -3.13 27.57
C GLU A 754 24.47 -4.45 27.36
N LEU A 755 25.68 -4.57 27.93
CA LEU A 755 26.49 -5.78 27.82
C LEU A 755 25.83 -6.97 28.54
N GLY A 756 25.16 -6.72 29.66
CA GLY A 756 24.41 -7.76 30.37
C GLY A 756 23.23 -8.29 29.54
N LYS A 757 22.49 -7.42 28.85
CA LYS A 757 21.43 -7.83 27.90
C LYS A 757 22.01 -8.67 26.76
N LEU A 758 23.09 -8.22 26.14
CA LEU A 758 23.81 -8.97 25.09
C LEU A 758 24.29 -10.34 25.59
N ALA A 759 24.73 -10.42 26.85
CA ALA A 759 25.13 -11.69 27.45
C ALA A 759 23.94 -12.67 27.55
N VAL A 760 22.78 -12.20 28.02
CA VAL A 760 21.54 -13.01 28.07
C VAL A 760 21.12 -13.44 26.66
N GLU A 761 21.06 -12.50 25.72
CA GLU A 761 20.63 -12.76 24.33
C GLU A 761 21.55 -13.76 23.62
N SER A 762 22.87 -13.68 23.85
CA SER A 762 23.86 -14.54 23.20
C SER A 762 23.66 -16.03 23.50
N VAL A 763 23.19 -16.38 24.70
CA VAL A 763 22.93 -17.80 25.07
C VAL A 763 21.46 -18.18 24.99
N SER A 764 20.54 -17.25 24.75
CA SER A 764 19.12 -17.57 24.60
C SER A 764 18.88 -18.53 23.41
N ILE A 765 17.79 -19.30 23.45
CA ILE A 765 17.36 -20.05 22.27
C ILE A 765 16.70 -19.07 21.30
N LYS A 766 17.28 -18.94 20.12
CA LYS A 766 16.65 -18.26 18.98
C LYS A 766 15.78 -19.27 18.24
N VAL A 767 14.64 -18.80 17.76
CA VAL A 767 13.64 -19.63 17.09
C VAL A 767 13.49 -19.11 15.66
N ASP A 768 14.56 -19.30 14.89
CA ASP A 768 14.75 -18.76 13.54
C ASP A 768 15.04 -19.85 12.50
N GLY A 769 14.96 -21.12 12.89
CA GLY A 769 15.17 -22.29 12.04
C GLY A 769 16.60 -22.73 11.85
N GLN A 770 17.58 -22.11 12.53
CA GLN A 770 18.98 -22.50 12.43
C GLN A 770 19.32 -23.59 13.47
N PRO A 771 19.62 -24.84 13.06
CA PRO A 771 19.97 -25.90 14.01
C PRO A 771 21.22 -25.60 14.84
N GLU A 772 22.07 -24.66 14.38
CA GLU A 772 23.27 -24.25 15.10
C GLU A 772 22.96 -23.61 16.45
N ASP A 773 21.78 -22.99 16.63
CA ASP A 773 21.39 -22.39 17.91
C ASP A 773 21.23 -23.44 19.02
N TRP A 774 20.99 -24.69 18.65
CA TRP A 774 20.89 -25.81 19.59
C TRP A 774 22.23 -26.50 19.84
N ALA A 775 23.34 -25.99 19.28
CA ALA A 775 24.64 -26.63 19.43
C ALA A 775 25.02 -26.80 20.91
N GLY A 776 25.46 -28.03 21.24
CA GLY A 776 25.81 -28.45 22.60
C GLY A 776 24.66 -29.01 23.43
N ILE A 777 23.40 -28.74 23.06
CA ILE A 777 22.23 -29.36 23.69
C ILE A 777 22.07 -30.77 23.14
N ASP A 778 22.02 -31.76 24.04
CA ASP A 778 21.82 -33.15 23.63
C ASP A 778 20.40 -33.36 23.09
N PRO A 779 20.24 -34.07 21.95
CA PRO A 779 18.92 -34.38 21.44
C PRO A 779 18.21 -35.34 22.39
N ILE A 780 17.00 -34.97 22.79
CA ILE A 780 16.03 -35.83 23.51
C ILE A 780 15.59 -37.04 22.67
N TYR A 781 15.83 -37.00 21.36
CA TYR A 781 15.56 -38.08 20.42
C TYR A 781 16.52 -38.06 19.24
N THR A 782 17.02 -39.23 18.83
CA THR A 782 17.77 -39.41 17.58
C THR A 782 17.30 -40.68 16.90
N ALA A 783 17.04 -40.61 15.60
CA ALA A 783 16.44 -41.71 14.86
C ALA A 783 17.37 -42.95 14.80
N PRO A 784 16.88 -44.16 15.11
CA PRO A 784 17.73 -45.34 15.37
C PRO A 784 18.35 -46.01 14.12
N ARG A 785 18.14 -45.48 12.91
CA ARG A 785 18.65 -46.06 11.65
C ARG A 785 19.12 -44.97 10.67
N PRO A 786 20.19 -45.19 9.89
CA PRO A 786 20.62 -44.26 8.82
C PRO A 786 19.57 -44.14 7.71
N TYR A 787 19.50 -42.95 7.09
CA TYR A 787 18.65 -42.68 5.92
C TYR A 787 18.91 -43.69 4.79
N MET A 788 17.85 -44.25 4.20
CA MET A 788 17.92 -45.04 2.97
C MET A 788 17.34 -44.21 1.82
N ALA A 789 18.16 -43.91 0.82
CA ALA A 789 17.75 -43.11 -0.34
C ALA A 789 16.60 -43.80 -1.10
N GLY A 790 15.50 -43.07 -1.35
CA GLY A 790 14.41 -43.50 -2.26
C GLY A 790 12.99 -43.58 -1.68
N THR A 791 12.75 -43.16 -0.43
CA THR A 791 11.39 -43.04 0.16
C THR A 791 11.13 -41.59 0.57
N ASP A 792 9.96 -41.01 0.25
CA ASP A 792 9.56 -39.62 0.54
C ASP A 792 10.04 -39.11 1.92
N ASN A 793 10.54 -37.90 1.88
CA ASN A 793 11.66 -37.36 2.67
C ASN A 793 11.27 -36.76 4.04
N ASN A 794 10.31 -37.35 4.77
CA ASN A 794 9.65 -36.65 5.89
C ASN A 794 9.91 -37.27 7.28
N ARG A 795 11.00 -38.01 7.46
CA ARG A 795 11.30 -38.73 8.73
C ARG A 795 11.94 -37.81 9.76
N LEU A 796 11.44 -37.82 11.01
CA LEU A 796 12.09 -37.14 12.13
C LEU A 796 13.48 -37.75 12.37
N ARG A 797 14.53 -36.93 12.23
CA ARG A 797 15.94 -37.24 12.39
C ARG A 797 16.39 -37.04 13.84
N ARG A 798 16.09 -35.87 14.41
CA ARG A 798 16.43 -35.50 15.79
C ARG A 798 15.32 -34.65 16.41
N ALA A 799 15.18 -34.71 17.73
CA ALA A 799 14.41 -33.72 18.48
C ALA A 799 15.26 -33.18 19.63
N PHE A 800 15.08 -31.91 19.95
CA PHE A 800 15.78 -31.19 21.01
C PHE A 800 14.77 -30.46 21.87
N SER A 801 15.03 -30.33 23.16
CA SER A 801 14.17 -29.57 24.06
C SER A 801 14.98 -28.96 25.19
N THR A 802 14.58 -27.79 25.63
CA THR A 802 15.12 -27.10 26.80
C THR A 802 14.04 -26.20 27.41
N ILE A 803 14.31 -25.63 28.59
CA ILE A 803 13.40 -24.74 29.30
C ILE A 803 14.23 -23.70 30.06
N ASP A 804 13.91 -22.42 29.90
CA ASP A 804 14.40 -21.32 30.75
C ASP A 804 13.28 -20.83 31.69
N ASP A 805 13.50 -19.73 32.41
CA ASP A 805 12.54 -19.22 33.40
C ASP A 805 11.24 -18.66 32.77
N SER A 806 11.24 -18.43 31.45
CA SER A 806 10.16 -17.79 30.71
C SER A 806 9.49 -18.73 29.71
N TYR A 807 10.24 -19.67 29.11
CA TYR A 807 9.80 -20.48 27.98
C TYR A 807 10.28 -21.93 28.03
N PHE A 808 9.42 -22.83 27.57
CA PHE A 808 9.79 -24.16 27.12
C PHE A 808 10.09 -24.12 25.62
N TYR A 809 11.19 -24.72 25.18
CA TYR A 809 11.61 -24.78 23.78
C TYR A 809 11.63 -26.23 23.26
N LEU A 810 11.31 -26.39 21.98
CA LEU A 810 11.37 -27.67 21.26
C LEU A 810 11.83 -27.42 19.81
N MET A 811 12.77 -28.22 19.32
CA MET A 811 13.11 -28.30 17.90
C MET A 811 12.96 -29.73 17.40
N LEU A 812 12.41 -29.89 16.20
CA LEU A 812 12.29 -31.12 15.46
C LEU A 812 13.03 -30.98 14.13
N GLU A 813 13.96 -31.89 13.87
CA GLU A 813 14.73 -31.92 12.63
C GLU A 813 14.40 -33.19 11.85
N PHE A 814 14.29 -33.10 10.53
CA PHE A 814 13.87 -34.16 9.62
C PHE A 814 15.01 -34.56 8.65
N ASP A 815 15.01 -35.79 8.13
CA ASP A 815 16.02 -36.29 7.16
C ASP A 815 15.86 -35.66 5.76
N GLY A 816 14.76 -34.95 5.52
CA GLY A 816 14.46 -34.19 4.31
C GLY A 816 13.36 -33.16 4.62
N THR A 817 12.60 -32.71 3.63
CA THR A 817 11.63 -31.64 3.87
C THR A 817 10.58 -32.04 4.91
N ALA A 818 10.37 -31.20 5.92
CA ALA A 818 9.40 -31.36 6.98
C ALA A 818 8.01 -31.65 6.36
N PRO A 819 7.28 -32.65 6.86
CA PRO A 819 6.04 -33.09 6.25
C PRO A 819 5.01 -31.97 6.16
N GLN A 820 4.60 -31.60 4.93
CA GLN A 820 3.42 -30.75 4.68
C GLN A 820 2.15 -31.60 4.77
N MET A 821 1.72 -31.86 6.00
CA MET A 821 0.63 -32.76 6.33
C MET A 821 -0.41 -31.99 7.14
N ASP A 822 -1.71 -32.20 6.84
CA ASP A 822 -2.79 -31.63 7.66
C ASP A 822 -2.58 -31.91 9.15
N TYR A 823 -1.85 -32.96 9.55
CA TYR A 823 -1.46 -33.30 10.92
C TYR A 823 -0.01 -33.82 10.97
N LEU A 824 0.83 -33.26 11.85
CA LEU A 824 2.26 -33.56 12.01
C LEU A 824 2.54 -34.43 13.24
N PHE A 825 2.04 -34.05 14.42
CA PHE A 825 2.10 -34.83 15.68
C PHE A 825 1.08 -34.29 16.69
N THR A 826 0.93 -34.92 17.86
CA THR A 826 0.21 -34.36 19.01
C THR A 826 1.22 -34.10 20.12
N LEU A 827 1.18 -32.89 20.68
CA LEU A 827 1.82 -32.56 21.94
C LEU A 827 0.81 -32.80 23.07
N ARG A 828 1.04 -33.77 23.94
CA ARG A 828 0.22 -33.96 25.14
C ARG A 828 0.88 -33.29 26.33
N LEU A 829 0.17 -32.38 26.99
CA LEU A 829 0.53 -31.81 28.28
C LEU A 829 -0.43 -32.38 29.34
N GLY A 830 0.10 -33.03 30.38
CA GLY A 830 -0.75 -33.62 31.43
C GLY A 830 -0.22 -33.39 32.84
N SER A 831 -1.11 -32.96 33.74
CA SER A 831 -0.81 -32.91 35.18
C SER A 831 -1.04 -34.27 35.81
N TYR A 832 0.02 -34.84 36.40
CA TYR A 832 -0.01 -36.19 36.98
C TYR A 832 -0.30 -36.20 38.49
N SER A 833 -0.72 -35.07 39.07
CA SER A 833 -0.69 -34.93 40.53
C SER A 833 -1.87 -35.55 41.29
N LYS A 834 -3.08 -35.76 40.74
CA LYS A 834 -4.19 -36.38 41.50
C LYS A 834 -5.26 -37.08 40.67
N GLY A 835 -4.97 -38.20 40.02
CA GLY A 835 -5.98 -39.20 39.59
C GLY A 835 -7.12 -38.72 38.65
N TYR A 836 -7.15 -37.45 38.27
CA TYR A 836 -8.04 -36.81 37.31
C TYR A 836 -7.24 -36.54 36.04
N ARG A 837 -7.81 -36.96 34.92
CA ARG A 837 -7.22 -36.91 33.58
C ARG A 837 -7.50 -35.54 32.97
N ASP A 838 -6.88 -34.48 33.47
CA ASP A 838 -6.78 -33.25 32.70
C ASP A 838 -5.66 -33.46 31.67
N ARG A 839 -6.04 -34.10 30.56
CA ARG A 839 -5.16 -34.37 29.43
C ARG A 839 -5.41 -33.32 28.37
N TRP A 840 -4.42 -32.47 28.18
CA TRP A 840 -4.43 -31.51 27.11
C TRP A 840 -3.70 -32.15 25.94
N SER A 841 -4.44 -32.69 24.98
CA SER A 841 -3.85 -33.20 23.75
C SER A 841 -3.91 -32.11 22.72
N TYR A 842 -2.78 -31.51 22.36
CA TYR A 842 -2.71 -30.51 21.33
C TYR A 842 -2.28 -31.14 20.01
N ALA A 843 -3.22 -31.29 19.10
CA ALA A 843 -2.93 -31.76 17.75
C ALA A 843 -2.20 -30.65 16.98
N ILE A 844 -1.00 -30.94 16.48
CA ILE A 844 -0.13 -30.04 15.74
C ILE A 844 -0.29 -30.34 14.25
N HIS A 845 -0.80 -29.36 13.53
CA HIS A 845 -1.20 -29.45 12.14
C HIS A 845 -0.27 -28.61 11.26
N THR A 846 -0.10 -28.97 9.98
CA THR A 846 0.45 -28.05 8.96
C THR A 846 -0.53 -27.94 7.82
N THR A 847 -1.00 -26.74 7.52
CA THR A 847 -1.98 -26.59 6.44
C THR A 847 -1.29 -26.65 5.08
N ALA A 848 -2.00 -27.14 4.06
CA ALA A 848 -1.54 -27.20 2.66
C ALA A 848 -1.13 -25.85 2.05
N MET A 849 -1.30 -24.74 2.78
CA MET A 849 -0.95 -23.37 2.39
C MET A 849 0.49 -22.97 2.76
N GLY A 850 1.38 -23.90 3.11
CA GLY A 850 2.82 -23.62 3.25
C GLY A 850 3.20 -22.71 4.43
N LEU A 851 2.24 -22.47 5.33
CA LEU A 851 2.29 -21.46 6.37
C LEU A 851 2.01 -22.06 7.73
N GLU A 852 3.04 -22.08 8.57
CA GLU A 852 3.04 -21.56 9.95
C GLU A 852 1.69 -21.55 10.67
N SER A 853 1.05 -22.71 10.77
CA SER A 853 -0.17 -22.84 11.57
C SER A 853 -0.23 -24.22 12.17
N LEU A 854 0.59 -24.42 13.20
CA LEU A 854 0.23 -25.34 14.28
C LEU A 854 -1.10 -24.86 14.83
N PHE A 855 -2.14 -25.67 14.67
CA PHE A 855 -3.25 -25.61 15.59
C PHE A 855 -2.79 -26.26 16.90
N LEU A 856 -3.33 -25.81 18.02
CA LEU A 856 -3.24 -26.48 19.31
C LEU A 856 -4.69 -26.74 19.70
N ASN A 857 -5.30 -27.79 19.14
CA ASN A 857 -6.68 -28.14 19.48
C ASN A 857 -6.69 -28.74 20.88
N GLU A 858 -7.43 -28.17 21.83
CA GLU A 858 -7.71 -28.84 23.10
C GLU A 858 -8.76 -29.94 22.86
N TYR A 859 -8.36 -31.20 23.01
CA TYR A 859 -9.30 -32.32 23.07
C TYR A 859 -9.52 -32.73 24.54
N ASP A 860 -10.68 -32.38 25.09
CA ASP A 860 -11.22 -33.08 26.27
C ASP A 860 -11.80 -34.41 25.78
N ASP A 861 -11.27 -35.54 26.29
CA ASP A 861 -11.64 -36.93 25.94
C ASP A 861 -13.15 -37.23 26.12
N THR A 862 -13.99 -36.28 26.55
CA THR A 862 -15.39 -36.52 26.90
C THR A 862 -16.45 -35.92 25.95
N HIS A 863 -16.17 -34.92 25.10
CA HIS A 863 -17.18 -34.35 24.18
C HIS A 863 -16.54 -33.83 22.87
N PHE A 864 -16.84 -34.50 21.74
CA PHE A 864 -16.29 -34.17 20.41
C PHE A 864 -16.85 -32.87 19.76
N ASP A 865 -17.84 -32.22 20.36
CA ASP A 865 -18.61 -31.14 19.72
C ASP A 865 -18.36 -29.72 20.27
N THR A 866 -17.43 -29.55 21.21
CA THR A 866 -17.09 -28.21 21.73
C THR A 866 -15.65 -27.84 21.37
N LEU A 867 -15.50 -27.08 20.28
CA LEU A 867 -14.29 -26.28 20.01
C LEU A 867 -14.17 -25.20 21.09
N LYS A 868 -13.51 -25.52 22.21
CA LYS A 868 -12.89 -24.50 23.03
C LYS A 868 -11.51 -24.27 22.45
N VAL A 869 -11.37 -23.21 21.65
CA VAL A 869 -10.05 -22.64 21.41
C VAL A 869 -9.63 -22.01 22.74
N LEU A 870 -8.97 -22.77 23.60
CA LEU A 870 -8.14 -22.13 24.61
C LEU A 870 -7.10 -21.30 23.85
N ASN A 871 -6.79 -20.14 24.40
CA ASN A 871 -5.97 -19.10 23.79
C ASN A 871 -4.57 -19.16 24.42
N PRO A 872 -3.71 -20.18 24.14
CA PRO A 872 -2.32 -20.11 24.51
C PRO A 872 -1.66 -19.11 23.55
N ARG A 873 -1.70 -17.87 24.02
CA ARG A 873 -0.90 -16.73 23.60
C ARG A 873 0.58 -17.15 23.50
N SER A 874 1.25 -16.69 22.43
CA SER A 874 2.73 -16.70 22.22
C SER A 874 3.31 -18.12 22.21
N THR A 875 4.05 -18.65 21.25
CA THR A 875 5.02 -18.11 20.30
C THR A 875 5.30 -19.29 19.36
N LEU A 876 4.60 -19.33 18.22
CA LEU A 876 4.83 -20.35 17.21
C LEU A 876 5.76 -19.76 16.16
N ASP A 877 6.99 -20.26 16.07
CA ASP A 877 7.98 -19.73 15.14
C ASP A 877 8.56 -20.88 14.29
N VAL A 878 8.09 -20.86 13.04
CA VAL A 878 8.73 -21.32 11.80
C VAL A 878 8.89 -22.83 11.51
N ILE A 879 8.52 -23.18 10.27
CA ILE A 879 8.86 -24.42 9.56
C ILE A 879 9.82 -24.04 8.43
N TYR A 880 11.08 -24.48 8.52
CA TYR A 880 12.01 -24.45 7.39
C TYR A 880 12.19 -25.83 6.84
N ASP A 881 12.59 -25.92 5.56
CA ASP A 881 12.91 -27.13 4.81
C ASP A 881 12.94 -28.39 5.68
N GLN A 882 13.93 -28.59 6.57
CA GLN A 882 14.05 -29.77 7.42
C GLN A 882 13.82 -29.56 8.93
N VAL A 883 13.40 -28.39 9.41
CA VAL A 883 13.40 -28.01 10.83
C VAL A 883 12.06 -27.38 11.23
N VAL A 884 11.55 -27.74 12.40
CA VAL A 884 10.38 -27.14 13.03
C VAL A 884 10.71 -26.77 14.47
N GLU A 885 10.52 -25.51 14.86
CA GLU A 885 10.83 -25.04 16.21
C GLU A 885 9.59 -24.48 16.94
N PHE A 886 9.65 -24.52 18.27
CA PHE A 886 8.57 -24.08 19.14
C PHE A 886 9.15 -23.44 20.38
N ARG A 887 8.49 -22.39 20.86
CA ARG A 887 8.65 -21.91 22.24
C ARG A 887 7.30 -21.63 22.88
N ILE A 888 7.11 -22.10 24.10
CA ILE A 888 5.85 -22.00 24.83
C ILE A 888 6.12 -21.20 26.10
N PRO A 889 5.50 -20.02 26.29
CA PRO A 889 5.62 -19.26 27.53
C PRO A 889 5.15 -20.12 28.70
N LEU A 890 5.98 -20.20 29.74
CA LEU A 890 5.62 -20.94 30.96
C LEU A 890 4.42 -20.33 31.67
N SER A 891 4.18 -19.02 31.48
CA SER A 891 2.98 -18.34 31.97
C SER A 891 1.66 -18.89 31.40
N SER A 892 1.74 -19.65 30.29
CA SER A 892 0.61 -20.33 29.66
C SER A 892 0.38 -21.75 30.20
N LEU A 893 1.23 -22.25 31.12
CA LEU A 893 1.17 -23.61 31.67
C LEU A 893 0.79 -23.58 33.16
N GLU A 894 -0.35 -24.17 33.53
CA GLU A 894 -0.81 -24.27 34.93
C GLU A 894 -0.49 -25.64 35.57
N GLY A 895 0.55 -25.68 36.43
CA GLY A 895 0.89 -26.85 37.27
C GLY A 895 2.09 -27.67 36.76
N GLU A 896 2.32 -28.84 37.38
CA GLU A 896 3.33 -29.79 36.88
C GLU A 896 2.81 -30.49 35.63
N HIS A 897 3.57 -30.45 34.54
CA HIS A 897 3.18 -31.09 33.28
C HIS A 897 4.23 -32.11 32.83
N LYS A 898 3.77 -33.30 32.43
CA LYS A 898 4.55 -34.17 31.54
C LYS A 898 4.23 -33.80 30.11
N ILE A 899 5.29 -33.65 29.30
CA ILE A 899 5.20 -33.34 27.89
C ILE A 899 5.46 -34.63 27.10
N LEU A 900 4.54 -34.99 26.23
CA LEU A 900 4.64 -36.20 25.40
C LEU A 900 4.39 -35.83 23.95
N ILE A 901 5.29 -36.25 23.05
CA ILE A 901 5.08 -36.12 21.61
C ILE A 901 4.61 -37.47 21.08
N GLU A 902 3.42 -37.49 20.49
CA GLU A 902 2.82 -38.66 19.85
C GLU A 902 2.53 -38.39 18.39
N ASN A 903 3.14 -39.13 17.47
CA ASN A 903 2.69 -39.14 16.08
C ASN A 903 1.50 -40.12 15.94
N TYR A 904 0.30 -39.60 15.68
CA TYR A 904 -0.92 -40.39 15.54
C TYR A 904 -1.57 -40.09 14.19
N ARG A 905 -1.71 -41.06 13.28
CA ARG A 905 -2.53 -40.89 12.08
C ARG A 905 -3.62 -41.96 12.01
N GLU A 906 -4.88 -41.52 12.04
CA GLU A 906 -6.00 -42.35 11.61
C GLU A 906 -5.89 -42.64 10.11
N THR A 907 -6.15 -43.90 9.77
CA THR A 907 -5.92 -44.56 8.50
C THR A 907 -6.77 -44.02 7.34
N ARG A 908 -6.12 -43.51 6.28
CA ARG A 908 -6.63 -43.58 4.88
C ARG A 908 -5.58 -43.83 3.78
N TYR A 909 -4.27 -43.82 4.06
CA TYR A 909 -3.23 -44.15 3.07
C TYR A 909 -2.15 -45.06 3.69
N PRO A 910 -1.89 -46.29 3.20
CA PRO A 910 -1.19 -47.32 3.97
C PRO A 910 0.35 -47.31 3.92
N GLU A 911 0.99 -46.39 3.19
CA GLU A 911 2.40 -46.57 2.79
C GLU A 911 3.44 -45.76 3.59
N TRP A 912 3.04 -45.10 4.68
CA TRP A 912 3.94 -44.31 5.54
C TRP A 912 3.73 -44.66 7.01
N ILE A 913 4.42 -45.70 7.51
CA ILE A 913 4.31 -46.16 8.91
C ILE A 913 5.58 -45.75 9.66
N PHE A 914 5.48 -44.70 10.48
CA PHE A 914 6.41 -44.44 11.58
C PHE A 914 5.58 -44.06 12.82
N THR A 915 5.56 -44.93 13.83
CA THR A 915 4.96 -44.67 15.15
C THR A 915 6.06 -44.69 16.19
N GLU A 916 6.47 -43.52 16.66
CA GLU A 916 7.33 -43.38 17.82
C GLU A 916 6.71 -42.35 18.77
N SER A 917 6.65 -42.71 20.06
CA SER A 917 6.21 -41.81 21.15
C SER A 917 7.44 -41.39 21.94
N ILE A 918 7.68 -40.09 22.05
CA ILE A 918 8.85 -39.54 22.77
C ILE A 918 8.34 -38.88 24.05
N THR A 919 8.84 -39.33 25.21
CA THR A 919 8.51 -38.73 26.52
C THR A 919 9.54 -37.64 26.83
N LEU A 920 9.08 -36.40 26.95
CA LEU A 920 9.90 -35.22 27.20
C LEU A 920 9.84 -34.84 28.68
N GLY A 921 10.44 -35.67 29.54
CA GLY A 921 10.65 -35.34 30.95
C GLY A 921 9.40 -34.87 31.74
N SER A 922 9.65 -34.19 32.86
CA SER A 922 8.64 -33.49 33.66
C SER A 922 9.05 -32.03 33.79
N VAL A 923 8.13 -31.11 33.50
CA VAL A 923 8.30 -29.69 33.81
C VAL A 923 7.74 -29.47 35.22
N GLU A 924 8.62 -29.35 36.21
CA GLU A 924 8.27 -28.86 37.54
C GLU A 924 8.47 -27.35 37.54
N ARG A 925 7.40 -26.60 37.85
CA ARG A 925 7.54 -25.20 38.25
C ARG A 925 8.33 -25.20 39.55
N ARG A 926 9.63 -24.89 39.50
CA ARG A 926 10.35 -24.48 40.71
C ARG A 926 9.89 -23.06 41.00
N ASP A 927 9.31 -22.89 42.19
CA ASP A 927 8.73 -21.64 42.69
C ASP A 927 9.61 -20.40 42.42
#